data_AF-A0A6I6AL30-F1
#
_entry.id   AF-A0A6I6AL30-F1
#
_cell.length_a   1.000
_cell.length_b   1.000
_cell.length_c   1.000
_cell.angle_alpha   90.00
_cell.angle_beta   90.00
_cell.angle_gamma   90.00
#
_symmetry.space_group_name_H-M   'P 1'
#
loop_
_entity.id
_entity.type
_entity.pdbx_description
1 polymer ?
#
loop_
_entity_poly.entity_id
_entity_poly.type
_entity_poly.pdbx_seq_one_letter_code
_entity_poly.pdbx_strand_id
1 'polypeptide(L)'
;MRVPRPIRSLWLLFLLLPLQVVAAETDAPVVAQTPEELAIRELRGIYTNLQQNKDGTVRLVRFSKPHVTAEKLAHLEQFHQLDYLALVCPHLGDEVLPHLQDLTNLDTLLLSESKVTDAGLQHLQKLNRLERLYLDNTQLTDAGLKQLSQLTQLKVLSLRNTKITDQGLVSLKKLQKLEVLLLSGTQVSDAGLSALNAFPQLKTLYLARTKVRGTQLAELKLPALEYLCLNRCTLAPDAADALSKLSHLKGLEVYHTGLTSKALSELKTQLSKTALFTEDLTAPETLAALTEQKQQVPTTEQPLLKPIQERISAGEKLVPDFQKHVIPLLGRLGCNSRNCHGSFQGRGGFQLSMFGYDFKLDHDNLLERIDKQHPKKSLVLNKPTSEDEHEGGLRLPPGGWEQQLLHDWIAAGAAPVSPKGPRFVRLDVTPRQIVFKKKGESATLKAIAVWSDGTREDVTCLTRFESKDDSVAEVTTEGVIQAKAPGDTYVISYYDNGIFSTQVLQPVREYQPGEYPEVPTPTVVDRHVLNKLQKLGIQPSGVCTDEEFLRRVSLDMTGTLPTPDEIRDFLKDPSTEKRSQKIEELLARPGYVAWWSLKLSDLTGSNAGYLGGTEMAQPVAGQWNAWIRRRVEDNIGWDKIVSGIILGTSRLPGQTFEEFMAQQSEFTSIKDRADFTALDNTMPHYWARSNMTVPSDKALAFGYTFLGMRLDCAQCHKHPFDEWSQQDFKLFTEFFTRIKFGVPPDARVLHEETRNMLGVPVKLNTAALRRQSYLRIAAEGRSIPWREVYIEPAQGDLQLAKLLGGEEINISQIHDPREVLMTWMLNEPNHYFAKAFVNRIWAHYFNVGIINPPDDLNQANPPSNKALLDYLVQGFIESGYDMKWLHRTIANSRTYQLSWRPNESNRKDTRNFSHAVLRRLPAEVAIDAIQQATAGDKKLLQHVSKMDGRKITQHPLSFQARSIDFSLLVFGKPLRTTNCDCERQDQPTLLQSLYVRNDAEMLSQLTRPDGWLSEMKQQTLDTAARKELIQEAYLRTLSRLPEESELQDSLEYLQTTKTIQEGLQDLMWALLNTQEFITNH
;
A
#
# COMPACT_ATOMS: atom_id res chain seq x y z
N MET A 1 -42.58 12.55 10.03
CA MET A 1 -43.83 11.89 9.57
C MET A 1 -43.86 11.80 8.05
N ARG A 2 -43.68 10.59 7.50
CA ARG A 2 -44.30 10.05 6.27
C ARG A 2 -43.93 8.56 6.23
N VAL A 3 -44.94 7.75 5.91
CA VAL A 3 -45.10 6.33 6.24
C VAL A 3 -44.46 5.41 5.19
N PRO A 4 -43.81 4.28 5.56
CA PRO A 4 -43.53 3.18 4.63
C PRO A 4 -44.62 2.09 4.73
N ARG A 5 -45.01 1.52 3.58
CA ARG A 5 -45.88 0.32 3.50
C ARG A 5 -45.07 -0.94 3.18
N PRO A 6 -45.57 -2.14 3.56
CA PRO A 6 -44.73 -3.18 4.16
C PRO A 6 -44.51 -4.42 3.28
N ILE A 7 -43.54 -5.21 3.74
CA ILE A 7 -43.22 -6.59 3.37
C ILE A 7 -44.40 -7.53 3.70
N ARG A 8 -44.64 -8.54 2.85
CA ARG A 8 -45.34 -9.76 3.26
C ARG A 8 -44.52 -10.99 2.87
N SER A 9 -44.33 -11.83 3.88
CA SER A 9 -43.71 -13.15 3.87
C SER A 9 -44.79 -14.25 3.99
N LEU A 10 -44.34 -15.52 3.82
CA LEU A 10 -45.02 -16.82 3.99
C LEU A 10 -45.89 -17.29 2.80
N TRP A 11 -45.80 -18.52 2.27
CA TRP A 11 -45.72 -19.84 2.93
C TRP A 11 -45.02 -20.94 2.07
N LEU A 12 -44.56 -21.99 2.77
CA LEU A 12 -43.97 -23.25 2.28
C LEU A 12 -45.00 -24.31 1.79
N LEU A 13 -44.47 -25.24 0.96
CA LEU A 13 -44.77 -26.69 0.77
C LEU A 13 -46.15 -27.18 0.26
N PHE A 14 -46.11 -27.95 -0.86
CA PHE A 14 -46.74 -29.27 -1.11
C PHE A 14 -46.20 -29.81 -2.46
N LEU A 15 -45.25 -30.77 -2.48
CA LEU A 15 -45.42 -32.23 -2.64
C LEU A 15 -46.03 -32.73 -3.98
N LEU A 16 -45.15 -33.34 -4.79
CA LEU A 16 -45.32 -34.50 -5.69
C LEU A 16 -46.72 -34.81 -6.28
N LEU A 17 -46.87 -34.64 -7.61
CA LEU A 17 -47.58 -35.54 -8.57
C LEU A 17 -47.37 -35.03 -10.02
N PRO A 18 -47.37 -35.91 -11.05
CA PRO A 18 -46.97 -35.56 -12.40
C PRO A 18 -48.13 -34.88 -13.14
N LEU A 19 -47.95 -33.63 -13.56
CA LEU A 19 -48.93 -32.95 -14.40
C LEU A 19 -48.58 -33.14 -15.87
N GLN A 20 -49.48 -33.88 -16.53
CA GLN A 20 -49.60 -34.01 -17.98
C GLN A 20 -49.54 -32.62 -18.63
N VAL A 21 -48.77 -32.55 -19.72
CA VAL A 21 -48.74 -31.42 -20.64
C VAL A 21 -50.12 -31.29 -21.29
N VAL A 22 -50.93 -30.37 -20.79
CA VAL A 22 -52.03 -29.79 -21.57
C VAL A 22 -51.44 -28.57 -22.27
N ALA A 23 -51.22 -28.72 -23.57
CA ALA A 23 -50.89 -27.61 -24.44
C ALA A 23 -52.10 -26.66 -24.49
N ALA A 24 -52.03 -25.57 -23.73
CA ALA A 24 -52.85 -24.40 -24.00
C ALA A 24 -52.14 -23.59 -25.09
N GLU A 25 -52.59 -23.76 -26.34
CA GLU A 25 -52.30 -22.81 -27.41
C GLU A 25 -52.89 -21.46 -27.01
N THR A 26 -52.06 -20.58 -26.49
CA THR A 26 -52.37 -19.15 -26.47
C THR A 26 -52.02 -18.60 -27.85
N ASP A 27 -53.04 -18.41 -28.69
CA ASP A 27 -52.98 -17.54 -29.87
C ASP A 27 -52.71 -16.10 -29.40
N ALA A 28 -51.46 -15.80 -29.09
CA ALA A 28 -50.95 -14.44 -29.15
C ALA A 28 -50.84 -14.07 -30.63
N PRO A 29 -51.30 -12.87 -31.06
CA PRO A 29 -51.10 -12.46 -32.44
C PRO A 29 -49.61 -12.49 -32.75
N VAL A 30 -49.22 -13.31 -33.72
CA VAL A 30 -47.87 -13.29 -34.29
C VAL A 30 -47.72 -11.93 -34.97
N VAL A 31 -47.19 -10.95 -34.23
CA VAL A 31 -46.73 -9.71 -34.84
C VAL A 31 -45.61 -10.12 -35.79
N ALA A 32 -45.81 -9.89 -37.10
CA ALA A 32 -44.79 -10.14 -38.09
C ALA A 32 -43.54 -9.36 -37.68
N GLN A 33 -42.47 -10.08 -37.33
CA GLN A 33 -41.20 -9.46 -36.96
C GLN A 33 -40.70 -8.68 -38.18
N THR A 34 -40.32 -7.43 -37.95
CA THR A 34 -39.67 -6.65 -38.99
C THR A 34 -38.35 -7.32 -39.40
N PRO A 35 -37.88 -7.16 -40.65
CA PRO A 35 -36.57 -7.63 -41.07
C PRO A 35 -35.43 -7.19 -40.13
N GLU A 36 -35.54 -6.00 -39.52
CA GLU A 36 -34.61 -5.48 -38.52
C GLU A 36 -34.69 -6.26 -37.19
N GLU A 37 -35.88 -6.58 -36.68
CA GLU A 37 -36.05 -7.41 -35.47
C GLU A 37 -35.52 -8.83 -35.66
N LEU A 38 -35.73 -9.41 -36.85
CA LEU A 38 -35.16 -10.71 -37.21
C LEU A 38 -33.63 -10.64 -37.26
N ALA A 39 -33.06 -9.62 -37.91
CA ALA A 39 -31.62 -9.38 -37.95
C ALA A 39 -31.03 -9.22 -36.53
N ILE A 40 -31.70 -8.47 -35.64
CA ILE A 40 -31.30 -8.34 -34.23
C ILE A 40 -31.29 -9.70 -33.54
N ARG A 41 -32.32 -10.53 -33.74
CA ARG A 41 -32.42 -11.86 -33.12
C ARG A 41 -31.30 -12.79 -33.58
N GLU A 42 -31.07 -12.88 -34.89
CA GLU A 42 -30.04 -13.74 -35.48
C GLU A 42 -28.62 -13.29 -35.12
N LEU A 43 -28.43 -11.98 -34.87
CA LEU A 43 -27.14 -11.43 -34.42
C LEU A 43 -26.95 -11.47 -32.89
N ARG A 44 -28.04 -11.58 -32.09
CA ARG A 44 -28.01 -11.64 -30.62
C ARG A 44 -27.49 -12.98 -30.10
N GLY A 45 -26.92 -12.96 -28.90
CA GLY A 45 -26.63 -14.17 -28.13
C GLY A 45 -25.31 -14.88 -28.43
N ILE A 46 -24.63 -14.64 -29.56
CA ILE A 46 -23.42 -15.43 -29.86
C ILE A 46 -22.19 -14.61 -30.29
N TYR A 47 -22.30 -13.51 -31.04
CA TYR A 47 -21.10 -12.91 -31.65
C TYR A 47 -21.08 -11.38 -31.83
N THR A 48 -21.94 -10.59 -31.17
CA THR A 48 -21.93 -9.11 -31.30
C THR A 48 -22.22 -8.30 -30.05
N ASN A 49 -21.51 -7.17 -29.90
CA ASN A 49 -22.00 -6.03 -29.10
C ASN A 49 -22.89 -5.19 -30.03
N LEU A 50 -24.19 -5.51 -30.10
CA LEU A 50 -25.19 -4.74 -30.82
C LEU A 50 -25.94 -3.85 -29.82
N GLN A 51 -25.89 -2.54 -30.02
CA GLN A 51 -26.55 -1.58 -29.14
C GLN A 51 -27.78 -0.98 -29.82
N GLN A 52 -28.93 -1.15 -29.16
CA GLN A 52 -30.19 -0.53 -29.56
C GLN A 52 -30.38 0.79 -28.80
N ASN A 53 -30.76 1.84 -29.52
CA ASN A 53 -31.19 3.10 -28.92
C ASN A 53 -32.58 2.96 -28.29
N LYS A 54 -32.97 3.96 -27.49
CA LYS A 54 -34.31 3.99 -26.87
C LYS A 54 -35.46 4.01 -27.89
N ASP A 55 -35.18 4.48 -29.10
CA ASP A 55 -36.12 4.52 -30.23
C ASP A 55 -36.14 3.22 -31.06
N GLY A 56 -35.39 2.20 -30.65
CA GLY A 56 -35.34 0.91 -31.33
C GLY A 56 -34.27 0.78 -32.40
N THR A 57 -33.58 1.87 -32.78
CA THR A 57 -32.59 1.88 -33.88
C THR A 57 -31.26 1.24 -33.47
N VAL A 58 -30.60 0.56 -34.41
CA VAL A 58 -29.24 0.03 -34.24
C VAL A 58 -28.23 0.97 -34.91
N ARG A 59 -27.41 1.65 -34.09
CA ARG A 59 -26.34 2.54 -34.59
C ARG A 59 -24.94 1.97 -34.45
N LEU A 60 -24.79 0.95 -33.59
CA LEU A 60 -23.49 0.37 -33.27
C LEU A 60 -23.51 -1.16 -33.27
N VAL A 61 -22.62 -1.73 -34.08
CA VAL A 61 -22.41 -3.18 -34.14
C VAL A 61 -20.91 -3.49 -34.11
N ARG A 62 -20.51 -4.44 -33.25
CA ARG A 62 -19.15 -5.00 -33.24
C ARG A 62 -19.18 -6.52 -33.28
N PHE A 63 -18.34 -7.09 -34.13
CA PHE A 63 -17.96 -8.50 -34.20
C PHE A 63 -16.48 -8.65 -33.85
N SER A 64 -16.13 -9.64 -33.02
CA SER A 64 -14.73 -9.81 -32.55
C SER A 64 -14.27 -11.25 -32.32
N LYS A 65 -15.03 -12.23 -32.85
CA LYS A 65 -14.81 -13.65 -32.58
C LYS A 65 -14.53 -14.43 -33.87
N PRO A 66 -13.70 -15.49 -33.82
CA PRO A 66 -13.23 -16.24 -35.00
C PRO A 66 -14.29 -17.13 -35.68
N HIS A 67 -15.58 -17.00 -35.34
CA HIS A 67 -16.66 -17.87 -35.82
C HIS A 67 -17.79 -17.11 -36.54
N VAL A 68 -17.61 -15.81 -36.78
CA VAL A 68 -18.57 -14.98 -37.53
C VAL A 68 -18.45 -15.30 -39.02
N THR A 69 -19.50 -15.84 -39.66
CA THR A 69 -19.46 -16.16 -41.10
C THR A 69 -20.01 -15.01 -41.95
N ALA A 70 -19.64 -14.96 -43.23
CA ALA A 70 -20.16 -13.96 -44.18
C ALA A 70 -21.70 -13.99 -44.28
N GLU A 71 -22.29 -15.20 -44.26
CA GLU A 71 -23.75 -15.40 -44.27
C GLU A 71 -24.46 -14.66 -43.12
N LYS A 72 -23.88 -14.68 -41.92
CA LYS A 72 -24.45 -13.97 -40.76
C LYS A 72 -24.32 -12.46 -40.89
N LEU A 73 -23.35 -11.98 -41.67
CA LEU A 73 -23.12 -10.55 -41.88
C LEU A 73 -24.05 -9.93 -42.92
N ALA A 74 -24.73 -10.74 -43.75
CA ALA A 74 -25.78 -10.25 -44.66
C ALA A 74 -26.92 -9.53 -43.91
N HIS A 75 -27.17 -9.90 -42.64
CA HIS A 75 -28.15 -9.20 -41.79
C HIS A 75 -27.79 -7.74 -41.50
N LEU A 76 -26.55 -7.31 -41.71
CA LEU A 76 -26.14 -5.90 -41.54
C LEU A 76 -26.86 -4.96 -42.49
N GLU A 77 -27.30 -5.46 -43.65
CA GLU A 77 -28.03 -4.66 -44.65
C GLU A 77 -29.32 -4.04 -44.10
N GLN A 78 -29.86 -4.59 -43.00
CA GLN A 78 -31.08 -4.07 -42.36
C GLN A 78 -30.82 -2.83 -41.48
N PHE A 79 -29.56 -2.55 -41.10
CA PHE A 79 -29.22 -1.45 -40.18
C PHE A 79 -28.80 -0.19 -40.92
N HIS A 80 -29.73 0.44 -41.66
CA HIS A 80 -29.42 1.62 -42.46
C HIS A 80 -28.95 2.85 -41.65
N GLN A 81 -29.25 2.92 -40.35
CA GLN A 81 -28.80 3.99 -39.45
C GLN A 81 -27.45 3.71 -38.78
N LEU A 82 -26.79 2.61 -39.14
CA LEU A 82 -25.51 2.23 -38.57
C LEU A 82 -24.45 3.30 -38.87
N ASP A 83 -23.88 3.88 -37.82
CA ASP A 83 -22.78 4.85 -37.92
C ASP A 83 -21.43 4.27 -37.47
N TYR A 84 -21.46 3.18 -36.70
CA TYR A 84 -20.29 2.49 -36.19
C TYR A 84 -20.34 0.99 -36.47
N LEU A 85 -19.37 0.50 -37.23
CA LEU A 85 -19.19 -0.93 -37.48
C LEU A 85 -17.74 -1.36 -37.20
N ALA A 86 -17.58 -2.38 -36.37
CA ALA A 86 -16.29 -3.04 -36.18
C ALA A 86 -16.35 -4.54 -36.50
N LEU A 87 -15.54 -4.98 -37.46
CA LEU A 87 -15.39 -6.36 -37.89
C LEU A 87 -13.96 -6.84 -37.61
N VAL A 88 -13.71 -7.29 -36.38
CA VAL A 88 -12.37 -7.69 -35.93
C VAL A 88 -12.28 -9.21 -35.90
N CYS A 89 -12.21 -9.80 -37.10
CA CYS A 89 -12.31 -11.24 -37.30
C CYS A 89 -11.20 -11.72 -38.26
N PRO A 90 -10.14 -12.38 -37.75
CA PRO A 90 -8.95 -12.77 -38.54
C PRO A 90 -9.21 -13.68 -39.74
N HIS A 91 -10.39 -14.28 -39.83
CA HIS A 91 -10.77 -15.21 -40.90
C HIS A 91 -11.60 -14.57 -42.01
N LEU A 92 -12.19 -13.38 -41.80
CA LEU A 92 -13.02 -12.70 -42.82
C LEU A 92 -12.15 -12.06 -43.91
N GLY A 93 -12.49 -12.29 -45.17
CA GLY A 93 -11.86 -11.68 -46.36
C GLY A 93 -12.76 -10.69 -47.09
N ASP A 94 -12.56 -10.53 -48.40
CA ASP A 94 -13.30 -9.56 -49.24
C ASP A 94 -14.79 -9.86 -49.35
N GLU A 95 -15.22 -11.11 -49.07
CA GLU A 95 -16.60 -11.57 -49.17
C GLU A 95 -17.59 -10.79 -48.27
N VAL A 96 -17.09 -10.09 -47.25
CA VAL A 96 -17.93 -9.30 -46.33
C VAL A 96 -18.29 -7.91 -46.86
N LEU A 97 -17.43 -7.32 -47.69
CA LEU A 97 -17.53 -5.91 -48.06
C LEU A 97 -18.71 -5.53 -48.98
N PRO A 98 -19.24 -6.43 -49.85
CA PRO A 98 -20.47 -6.16 -50.58
C PRO A 98 -21.66 -5.83 -49.66
N HIS A 99 -21.76 -6.48 -48.50
CA HIS A 99 -22.84 -6.24 -47.52
C HIS A 99 -22.76 -4.88 -46.82
N LEU A 100 -21.64 -4.15 -46.97
CA LEU A 100 -21.41 -2.86 -46.33
C LEU A 100 -21.70 -1.68 -47.26
N GLN A 101 -21.78 -1.91 -48.57
CA GLN A 101 -21.75 -0.84 -49.59
C GLN A 101 -22.90 0.17 -49.47
N ASP A 102 -24.05 -0.26 -48.91
CA ASP A 102 -25.26 0.54 -48.77
C ASP A 102 -25.44 1.15 -47.37
N LEU A 103 -24.50 0.88 -46.44
CA LEU A 103 -24.47 1.44 -45.09
C LEU A 103 -23.89 2.86 -45.08
N THR A 104 -24.47 3.74 -45.88
CA THR A 104 -23.96 5.09 -46.18
C THR A 104 -23.92 6.07 -45.00
N ASN A 105 -24.51 5.70 -43.86
CA ASN A 105 -24.44 6.45 -42.61
C ASN A 105 -23.19 6.16 -41.76
N LEU A 106 -22.38 5.17 -42.15
CA LEU A 106 -21.14 4.83 -41.45
C LEU A 106 -20.20 6.03 -41.38
N ASP A 107 -19.86 6.44 -40.15
CA ASP A 107 -18.80 7.40 -39.85
C ASP A 107 -17.50 6.68 -39.44
N THR A 108 -17.61 5.48 -38.86
CA THR A 108 -16.48 4.70 -38.36
C THR A 108 -16.60 3.24 -38.82
N LEU A 109 -15.57 2.76 -39.54
CA LEU A 109 -15.47 1.40 -40.04
C LEU A 109 -14.11 0.79 -39.64
N LEU A 110 -14.16 -0.33 -38.95
CA LEU A 110 -12.98 -1.10 -38.58
C LEU A 110 -12.99 -2.45 -39.26
N LEU A 111 -11.99 -2.68 -40.10
CA LEU A 111 -11.72 -3.94 -40.79
C LEU A 111 -10.32 -4.48 -40.43
N SER A 112 -9.72 -3.93 -39.37
CA SER A 112 -8.38 -4.31 -38.91
C SER A 112 -8.36 -5.78 -38.47
N GLU A 113 -7.20 -6.42 -38.66
CA GLU A 113 -6.99 -7.84 -38.37
C GLU A 113 -7.96 -8.73 -39.17
N SER A 114 -8.13 -8.46 -40.47
CA SER A 114 -8.91 -9.28 -41.40
C SER A 114 -8.08 -9.67 -42.63
N LYS A 115 -8.60 -10.58 -43.44
CA LYS A 115 -8.02 -11.00 -44.72
C LYS A 115 -8.47 -10.13 -45.90
N VAL A 116 -9.05 -8.95 -45.64
CA VAL A 116 -9.41 -7.98 -46.69
C VAL A 116 -8.19 -7.62 -47.53
N THR A 117 -8.39 -7.57 -48.85
CA THR A 117 -7.39 -7.26 -49.87
C THR A 117 -7.77 -6.00 -50.66
N ASP A 118 -6.92 -5.60 -51.60
CA ASP A 118 -7.15 -4.42 -52.44
C ASP A 118 -8.46 -4.50 -53.25
N ALA A 119 -8.86 -5.71 -53.66
CA ALA A 119 -10.05 -5.94 -54.47
C ALA A 119 -11.33 -5.60 -53.68
N GLY A 120 -11.38 -5.96 -52.40
CA GLY A 120 -12.52 -5.69 -51.54
C GLY A 120 -12.81 -4.20 -51.31
N LEU A 121 -11.78 -3.35 -51.31
CA LEU A 121 -11.94 -1.92 -51.01
C LEU A 121 -12.79 -1.15 -52.03
N GLN A 122 -13.00 -1.68 -53.24
CA GLN A 122 -13.89 -1.06 -54.23
C GLN A 122 -15.34 -0.89 -53.70
N HIS A 123 -15.78 -1.76 -52.79
CA HIS A 123 -17.14 -1.73 -52.24
C HIS A 123 -17.35 -0.60 -51.21
N LEU A 124 -16.27 0.04 -50.74
CA LEU A 124 -16.35 1.12 -49.75
C LEU A 124 -16.58 2.49 -50.39
N GLN A 125 -16.45 2.64 -51.71
CA GLN A 125 -16.46 3.94 -52.40
C GLN A 125 -17.75 4.78 -52.18
N LYS A 126 -18.88 4.13 -51.86
CA LYS A 126 -20.15 4.82 -51.59
C LYS A 126 -20.29 5.36 -50.16
N LEU A 127 -19.37 4.99 -49.25
CA LEU A 127 -19.41 5.38 -47.84
C LEU A 127 -18.89 6.81 -47.62
N ASN A 128 -19.53 7.78 -48.27
CA ASN A 128 -19.06 9.16 -48.34
C ASN A 128 -19.14 9.94 -47.01
N ARG A 129 -19.74 9.36 -45.96
CA ARG A 129 -19.76 9.90 -44.59
C ARG A 129 -18.64 9.37 -43.70
N LEU A 130 -17.83 8.44 -44.21
CA LEU A 130 -16.81 7.77 -43.42
C LEU A 130 -15.72 8.76 -43.00
N GLU A 131 -15.57 8.98 -41.70
CA GLU A 131 -14.54 9.83 -41.11
C GLU A 131 -13.37 9.03 -40.56
N ARG A 132 -13.59 7.77 -40.16
CA ARG A 132 -12.56 6.91 -39.56
C ARG A 132 -12.55 5.53 -40.21
N LEU A 133 -11.41 5.16 -40.76
CA LEU A 133 -11.19 3.86 -41.38
C LEU A 133 -9.92 3.21 -40.84
N TYR A 134 -10.08 2.01 -40.27
CA TYR A 134 -8.97 1.25 -39.70
C TYR A 134 -8.77 -0.07 -40.46
N LEU A 135 -7.60 -0.22 -41.07
CA LEU A 135 -7.24 -1.34 -41.95
C LEU A 135 -5.93 -2.02 -41.49
N ASP A 136 -5.62 -1.94 -40.19
CA ASP A 136 -4.39 -2.49 -39.64
C ASP A 136 -4.28 -4.00 -39.84
N ASN A 137 -3.08 -4.53 -40.05
CA ASN A 137 -2.80 -5.96 -40.20
C ASN A 137 -3.66 -6.65 -41.28
N THR A 138 -3.96 -5.96 -42.38
CA THR A 138 -4.66 -6.51 -43.56
C THR A 138 -3.69 -6.85 -44.69
N GLN A 139 -4.17 -7.45 -45.79
CA GLN A 139 -3.34 -7.83 -46.93
C GLN A 139 -3.21 -6.73 -48.00
N LEU A 140 -3.42 -5.48 -47.63
CA LEU A 140 -3.44 -4.34 -48.55
C LEU A 140 -2.07 -3.97 -49.10
N THR A 141 -2.07 -3.50 -50.35
CA THR A 141 -0.94 -2.91 -51.07
C THR A 141 -1.31 -1.52 -51.61
N ASP A 142 -0.37 -0.85 -52.29
CA ASP A 142 -0.60 0.47 -52.87
C ASP A 142 -1.79 0.53 -53.85
N ALA A 143 -2.16 -0.61 -54.45
CA ALA A 143 -3.31 -0.69 -55.35
C ALA A 143 -4.64 -0.42 -54.61
N GLY A 144 -4.78 -0.88 -53.37
CA GLY A 144 -5.97 -0.67 -52.55
C GLY A 144 -6.18 0.80 -52.18
N LEU A 145 -5.10 1.56 -51.95
CA LEU A 145 -5.21 2.98 -51.57
C LEU A 145 -5.81 3.86 -52.66
N LYS A 146 -5.68 3.47 -53.94
CA LYS A 146 -6.36 4.16 -55.05
C LYS A 146 -7.88 4.13 -54.90
N GLN A 147 -8.42 3.03 -54.38
CA GLN A 147 -9.86 2.85 -54.14
C GLN A 147 -10.37 3.75 -53.01
N LEU A 148 -9.51 4.08 -52.03
CA LEU A 148 -9.86 4.94 -50.89
C LEU A 148 -9.86 6.44 -51.23
N SER A 149 -9.31 6.84 -52.38
CA SER A 149 -9.14 8.25 -52.76
C SER A 149 -10.45 9.06 -52.88
N GLN A 150 -11.60 8.38 -52.94
CA GLN A 150 -12.94 9.01 -53.01
C GLN A 150 -13.54 9.31 -51.63
N LEU A 151 -12.98 8.74 -50.55
CA LEU A 151 -13.48 8.91 -49.18
C LEU A 151 -12.97 10.22 -48.55
N THR A 152 -13.29 11.34 -49.21
CA THR A 152 -12.75 12.68 -48.89
C THR A 152 -13.12 13.24 -47.51
N GLN A 153 -14.03 12.59 -46.79
CA GLN A 153 -14.39 12.94 -45.41
C GLN A 153 -13.49 12.28 -44.34
N LEU A 154 -12.57 11.39 -44.75
CA LEU A 154 -11.66 10.72 -43.81
C LEU A 154 -10.79 11.72 -43.04
N LYS A 155 -10.88 11.61 -41.71
CA LYS A 155 -10.05 12.32 -40.73
C LYS A 155 -9.03 11.38 -40.09
N VAL A 156 -9.33 10.09 -39.96
CA VAL A 156 -8.45 9.07 -39.38
C VAL A 156 -8.31 7.91 -40.37
N LEU A 157 -7.07 7.61 -40.76
CA LEU A 157 -6.75 6.45 -41.58
C LEU A 157 -5.61 5.66 -40.93
N SER A 158 -5.89 4.39 -40.62
CA SER A 158 -4.90 3.47 -40.06
C SER A 158 -4.56 2.35 -41.04
N LEU A 159 -3.27 2.20 -41.32
CA LEU A 159 -2.71 1.25 -42.29
C LEU A 159 -1.54 0.47 -41.66
N ARG A 160 -1.52 0.30 -40.34
CA ARG A 160 -0.37 -0.28 -39.65
C ARG A 160 -0.15 -1.73 -40.05
N ASN A 161 1.12 -2.14 -40.13
CA ASN A 161 1.54 -3.49 -40.50
C ASN A 161 0.92 -3.99 -41.82
N THR A 162 0.75 -3.10 -42.81
CA THR A 162 0.34 -3.44 -44.18
C THR A 162 1.52 -3.35 -45.15
N LYS A 163 1.32 -3.72 -46.43
CA LYS A 163 2.37 -3.72 -47.46
C LYS A 163 2.46 -2.40 -48.23
N ILE A 164 1.97 -1.30 -47.64
CA ILE A 164 1.99 0.04 -48.26
C ILE A 164 3.42 0.57 -48.38
N THR A 165 3.72 1.20 -49.52
CA THR A 165 5.00 1.83 -49.84
C THR A 165 4.82 3.34 -50.11
N ASP A 166 5.91 4.02 -50.48
CA ASP A 166 5.92 5.44 -50.85
C ASP A 166 4.90 5.76 -51.98
N GLN A 167 4.70 4.85 -52.93
CA GLN A 167 3.75 5.05 -54.04
C GLN A 167 2.29 5.04 -53.58
N GLY A 168 1.99 4.28 -52.53
CA GLY A 168 0.67 4.26 -51.91
C GLY A 168 0.28 5.61 -51.35
N LEU A 169 1.21 6.30 -50.67
CA LEU A 169 0.95 7.62 -50.07
C LEU A 169 0.55 8.67 -51.11
N VAL A 170 1.17 8.65 -52.29
CA VAL A 170 0.84 9.56 -53.40
C VAL A 170 -0.63 9.41 -53.84
N SER A 171 -1.18 8.20 -53.73
CA SER A 171 -2.56 7.90 -54.11
C SER A 171 -3.59 8.52 -53.15
N LEU A 172 -3.19 8.88 -51.93
CA LEU A 172 -4.06 9.43 -50.90
C LEU A 172 -4.22 10.96 -50.94
N LYS A 173 -3.53 11.68 -51.84
CA LYS A 173 -3.50 13.16 -51.91
C LYS A 173 -4.85 13.90 -51.90
N LYS A 174 -5.95 13.21 -52.20
CA LYS A 174 -7.32 13.77 -52.17
C LYS A 174 -7.92 13.83 -50.76
N LEU A 175 -7.35 13.12 -49.78
CA LEU A 175 -7.83 13.06 -48.40
C LEU A 175 -7.38 14.28 -47.58
N GLN A 176 -7.75 15.48 -48.02
CA GLN A 176 -7.26 16.75 -47.46
C GLN A 176 -7.75 17.05 -46.02
N LYS A 177 -8.75 16.31 -45.53
CA LYS A 177 -9.29 16.40 -44.17
C LYS A 177 -8.60 15.47 -43.17
N LEU A 178 -7.55 14.75 -43.60
CA LEU A 178 -6.87 13.78 -42.75
C LEU A 178 -6.16 14.50 -41.60
N GLU A 179 -6.51 14.13 -40.37
CA GLU A 179 -5.95 14.65 -39.13
C GLU A 179 -4.99 13.64 -38.48
N VAL A 180 -5.23 12.34 -38.66
CA VAL A 180 -4.42 11.25 -38.08
C VAL A 180 -4.10 10.22 -39.16
N LEU A 181 -2.80 9.94 -39.33
CA LEU A 181 -2.31 8.93 -40.27
C LEU A 181 -1.34 7.98 -39.58
N LEU A 182 -1.69 6.69 -39.59
CA LEU A 182 -0.94 5.65 -38.87
C LEU A 182 -0.35 4.68 -39.87
N LEU A 183 0.97 4.73 -40.02
CA LEU A 183 1.76 3.99 -41.00
C LEU A 183 2.79 3.08 -40.34
N SER A 184 2.70 2.86 -39.03
CA SER A 184 3.66 2.02 -38.33
C SER A 184 3.76 0.63 -38.94
N GLY A 185 4.97 0.10 -39.13
CA GLY A 185 5.21 -1.22 -39.72
C GLY A 185 4.97 -1.32 -41.24
N THR A 186 4.71 -0.21 -41.93
CA THR A 186 4.64 -0.17 -43.40
C THR A 186 6.03 -0.07 -44.03
N GLN A 187 6.10 -0.09 -45.37
CA GLN A 187 7.36 0.00 -46.14
C GLN A 187 7.69 1.43 -46.59
N VAL A 188 7.04 2.44 -46.02
CA VAL A 188 7.29 3.86 -46.29
C VAL A 188 8.72 4.24 -45.90
N SER A 189 9.39 5.02 -46.74
CA SER A 189 10.75 5.53 -46.58
C SER A 189 10.79 7.05 -46.63
N ASP A 190 11.99 7.65 -46.52
CA ASP A 190 12.17 9.09 -46.64
C ASP A 190 11.56 9.64 -47.96
N ALA A 191 11.68 8.90 -49.08
CA ALA A 191 11.16 9.32 -50.38
C ALA A 191 9.62 9.54 -50.39
N GLY A 192 8.89 8.80 -49.56
CA GLY A 192 7.44 8.93 -49.42
C GLY A 192 6.99 10.12 -48.57
N LEU A 193 7.89 10.71 -47.75
CA LEU A 193 7.53 11.79 -46.83
C LEU A 193 7.02 13.03 -47.56
N SER A 194 7.57 13.34 -48.73
CA SER A 194 7.13 14.47 -49.57
C SER A 194 5.64 14.42 -49.92
N ALA A 195 5.05 13.22 -50.05
CA ALA A 195 3.63 13.04 -50.34
C ALA A 195 2.73 13.47 -49.18
N LEU A 196 3.24 13.47 -47.94
CA LEU A 196 2.49 13.85 -46.75
C LEU A 196 2.11 15.34 -46.76
N ASN A 197 2.84 16.19 -47.49
CA ASN A 197 2.55 17.62 -47.65
C ASN A 197 1.17 17.90 -48.29
N ALA A 198 0.51 16.87 -48.85
CA ALA A 198 -0.87 16.96 -49.33
C ALA A 198 -1.93 17.00 -48.19
N PHE A 199 -1.54 16.81 -46.92
CA PHE A 199 -2.43 16.72 -45.76
C PHE A 199 -2.26 17.91 -44.80
N PRO A 200 -2.82 19.10 -45.12
CA PRO A 200 -2.57 20.32 -44.33
C PRO A 200 -3.18 20.29 -42.92
N GLN A 201 -4.11 19.38 -42.65
CA GLN A 201 -4.76 19.21 -41.35
C GLN A 201 -4.15 18.10 -40.50
N LEU A 202 -3.07 17.46 -40.96
CA LEU A 202 -2.46 16.32 -40.28
C LEU A 202 -1.82 16.76 -38.96
N LYS A 203 -2.39 16.28 -37.85
CA LYS A 203 -1.96 16.55 -36.47
C LYS A 203 -1.09 15.46 -35.89
N THR A 204 -1.33 14.22 -36.28
CA THR A 204 -0.65 13.07 -35.70
C THR A 204 -0.18 12.12 -36.79
N LEU A 205 1.11 11.79 -36.74
CA LEU A 205 1.77 10.92 -37.70
C LEU A 205 2.58 9.84 -36.99
N TYR A 206 2.22 8.57 -37.24
CA TYR A 206 2.95 7.41 -36.71
C TYR A 206 3.69 6.71 -37.85
N LEU A 207 5.02 6.70 -37.74
CA LEU A 207 5.94 6.08 -38.69
C LEU A 207 6.81 5.02 -38.01
N ALA A 208 6.43 4.53 -36.83
CA ALA A 208 7.23 3.56 -36.10
C ALA A 208 7.49 2.28 -36.91
N ARG A 209 8.69 1.70 -36.84
CA ARG A 209 9.07 0.48 -37.60
C ARG A 209 8.88 0.63 -39.12
N THR A 210 9.08 1.83 -39.68
CA THR A 210 9.11 2.06 -41.14
C THR A 210 10.56 2.14 -41.65
N LYS A 211 10.74 2.38 -42.96
CA LYS A 211 12.06 2.57 -43.60
C LYS A 211 12.52 4.04 -43.61
N VAL A 212 11.86 4.89 -42.84
CA VAL A 212 12.23 6.30 -42.68
C VAL A 212 13.58 6.39 -41.96
N ARG A 213 14.52 7.13 -42.54
CA ARG A 213 15.85 7.40 -41.97
C ARG A 213 15.95 8.82 -41.42
N GLY A 214 14.97 9.67 -41.71
CA GLY A 214 14.84 11.00 -41.13
C GLY A 214 15.54 12.12 -41.90
N THR A 215 16.17 11.82 -43.04
CA THR A 215 16.95 12.81 -43.81
C THR A 215 16.06 13.88 -44.46
N GLN A 216 14.82 13.52 -44.80
CA GLN A 216 13.85 14.43 -45.46
C GLN A 216 12.80 15.03 -44.50
N LEU A 217 12.91 14.78 -43.18
CA LEU A 217 11.92 15.29 -42.21
C LEU A 217 11.87 16.82 -42.16
N ALA A 218 12.99 17.49 -42.39
CA ALA A 218 13.07 18.96 -42.43
C ALA A 218 12.30 19.59 -43.60
N GLU A 219 11.94 18.81 -44.63
CA GLU A 219 11.23 19.28 -45.83
C GLU A 219 9.70 19.19 -45.69
N LEU A 220 9.20 18.62 -44.60
CA LEU A 220 7.77 18.49 -44.32
C LEU A 220 7.15 19.86 -44.01
N LYS A 221 6.10 20.21 -44.75
CA LYS A 221 5.28 21.42 -44.63
C LYS A 221 3.93 21.08 -43.99
N LEU A 222 3.98 20.62 -42.74
CA LEU A 222 2.82 20.17 -41.97
C LEU A 222 2.58 21.08 -40.75
N PRO A 223 2.01 22.29 -40.93
CA PRO A 223 1.91 23.28 -39.86
C PRO A 223 0.97 22.87 -38.72
N ALA A 224 0.08 21.90 -38.97
CA ALA A 224 -0.83 21.36 -37.98
C ALA A 224 -0.24 20.18 -37.20
N LEU A 225 0.96 19.68 -37.56
CA LEU A 225 1.53 18.49 -36.95
C LEU A 225 1.92 18.77 -35.51
N GLU A 226 1.31 18.04 -34.58
CA GLU A 226 1.54 18.20 -33.15
C GLU A 226 2.34 17.01 -32.58
N TYR A 227 2.16 15.82 -33.15
CA TYR A 227 2.78 14.58 -32.66
C TYR A 227 3.39 13.75 -33.79
N LEU A 228 4.64 13.33 -33.58
CA LEU A 228 5.40 12.48 -34.49
C LEU A 228 6.00 11.30 -33.73
N CYS A 229 5.71 10.08 -34.21
CA CYS A 229 6.29 8.84 -33.66
C CYS A 229 7.20 8.18 -34.70
N LEU A 230 8.47 8.00 -34.35
CA LEU A 230 9.52 7.41 -35.19
C LEU A 230 10.16 6.18 -34.53
N ASN A 231 9.49 5.59 -33.53
CA ASN A 231 10.05 4.48 -32.76
C ASN A 231 10.51 3.35 -33.67
N ARG A 232 11.70 2.78 -33.42
CA ARG A 232 12.27 1.67 -34.19
C ARG A 232 12.49 1.97 -35.68
N CYS A 233 12.59 3.24 -36.06
CA CYS A 233 13.15 3.65 -37.35
C CYS A 233 14.67 3.76 -37.23
N THR A 234 15.44 3.20 -38.16
CA THR A 234 16.90 3.35 -38.17
C THR A 234 17.28 4.73 -38.69
N LEU A 235 17.29 5.72 -37.80
CA LEU A 235 17.56 7.11 -38.15
C LEU A 235 19.04 7.29 -38.55
N ALA A 236 19.28 8.14 -39.54
CA ALA A 236 20.62 8.54 -39.93
C ALA A 236 21.26 9.45 -38.86
N PRO A 237 22.60 9.49 -38.74
CA PRO A 237 23.27 10.30 -37.72
C PRO A 237 22.92 11.80 -37.74
N ASP A 238 22.61 12.34 -38.91
CA ASP A 238 22.22 13.73 -39.16
C ASP A 238 20.70 13.99 -38.99
N ALA A 239 19.89 12.95 -38.73
CA ALA A 239 18.45 13.10 -38.56
C ALA A 239 18.07 13.98 -37.35
N ALA A 240 18.94 14.10 -36.34
CA ALA A 240 18.74 15.00 -35.20
C ALA A 240 18.63 16.47 -35.64
N ASP A 241 19.43 16.91 -36.60
CA ASP A 241 19.38 18.28 -37.15
C ASP A 241 18.10 18.54 -37.95
N ALA A 242 17.52 17.49 -38.54
CA ALA A 242 16.22 17.57 -39.21
C ALA A 242 15.08 17.66 -38.20
N LEU A 243 15.14 16.86 -37.13
CA LEU A 243 14.14 16.84 -36.06
C LEU A 243 14.11 18.14 -35.25
N SER A 244 15.26 18.77 -35.00
CA SER A 244 15.33 20.03 -34.26
C SER A 244 14.60 21.19 -34.94
N LYS A 245 14.43 21.13 -36.26
CA LYS A 245 13.67 22.11 -37.05
C LYS A 245 12.16 21.97 -36.86
N LEU A 246 11.67 20.87 -36.30
CA LEU A 246 10.25 20.62 -36.01
C LEU A 246 9.86 21.14 -34.61
N SER A 247 10.29 22.35 -34.26
CA SER A 247 10.14 22.94 -32.91
C SER A 247 8.70 23.29 -32.50
N HIS A 248 7.73 23.11 -33.40
CA HIS A 248 6.31 23.31 -33.15
C HIS A 248 5.60 22.06 -32.60
N LEU A 249 6.27 20.89 -32.65
CA LEU A 249 5.73 19.65 -32.13
C LEU A 249 5.46 19.78 -30.62
N LYS A 250 4.33 19.22 -30.19
CA LYS A 250 4.00 19.03 -28.78
C LYS A 250 4.62 17.75 -28.23
N GLY A 251 4.78 16.72 -29.08
CA GLY A 251 5.42 15.46 -28.70
C GLY A 251 6.20 14.79 -29.83
N LEU A 252 7.33 14.19 -29.49
CA LEU A 252 8.19 13.45 -30.40
C LEU A 252 8.66 12.15 -29.74
N GLU A 253 8.35 11.00 -30.33
CA GLU A 253 8.82 9.69 -29.87
C GLU A 253 9.92 9.13 -30.78
N VAL A 254 11.06 8.77 -30.19
CA VAL A 254 12.26 8.27 -30.91
C VAL A 254 12.91 7.07 -30.21
N TYR A 255 12.10 6.20 -29.59
CA TYR A 255 12.60 4.97 -28.95
C TYR A 255 13.22 4.02 -29.98
N HIS A 256 14.37 3.41 -29.67
CA HIS A 256 15.05 2.40 -30.49
C HIS A 256 15.41 2.90 -31.90
N THR A 257 15.76 4.18 -32.02
CA THR A 257 16.04 4.81 -33.32
C THR A 257 17.50 4.77 -33.74
N GLY A 258 18.41 4.41 -32.82
CA GLY A 258 19.86 4.45 -33.04
C GLY A 258 20.48 5.84 -32.88
N LEU A 259 19.71 6.85 -32.45
CA LEU A 259 20.26 8.15 -32.06
C LEU A 259 21.17 7.98 -30.83
N THR A 260 22.32 8.65 -30.85
CA THR A 260 23.27 8.61 -29.72
C THR A 260 22.73 9.40 -28.52
N SER A 261 23.17 9.05 -27.31
CA SER A 261 22.83 9.78 -26.08
C SER A 261 23.15 11.28 -26.17
N LYS A 262 24.26 11.64 -26.83
CA LYS A 262 24.64 13.03 -27.11
C LYS A 262 23.60 13.73 -27.99
N ALA A 263 23.21 13.12 -29.11
CA ALA A 263 22.23 13.69 -30.02
C ALA A 263 20.85 13.85 -29.36
N LEU A 264 20.43 12.87 -28.53
CA LEU A 264 19.19 12.95 -27.75
C LEU A 264 19.22 14.09 -26.72
N SER A 265 20.35 14.28 -26.03
CA SER A 265 20.52 15.40 -25.09
C SER A 265 20.47 16.75 -25.80
N GLU A 266 21.15 16.90 -26.94
CA GLU A 266 21.13 18.13 -27.74
C GLU A 266 19.73 18.44 -28.27
N LEU A 267 19.02 17.42 -28.78
CA LEU A 267 17.62 17.53 -29.19
C LEU A 267 16.72 17.99 -28.05
N LYS A 268 16.89 17.43 -26.84
CA LYS A 268 16.13 17.82 -25.66
C LYS A 268 16.33 19.29 -25.30
N THR A 269 17.56 19.80 -25.46
CA THR A 269 17.85 21.22 -25.24
C THR A 269 17.23 22.11 -26.32
N GLN A 270 17.33 21.72 -27.59
CA GLN A 270 16.81 22.49 -28.73
C GLN A 270 15.27 22.50 -28.78
N LEU A 271 14.64 21.41 -28.36
CA LEU A 271 13.19 21.21 -28.35
C LEU A 271 12.60 21.35 -26.93
N SER A 272 12.98 22.40 -26.19
CA SER A 272 12.64 22.57 -24.78
C SER A 272 11.12 22.66 -24.47
N LYS A 273 10.29 22.95 -25.49
CA LYS A 273 8.82 23.00 -25.38
C LYS A 273 8.12 21.74 -25.88
N THR A 274 8.86 20.80 -26.47
CA THR A 274 8.35 19.54 -27.01
C THR A 274 8.61 18.44 -25.99
N ALA A 275 7.58 17.63 -25.70
CA ALA A 275 7.79 16.43 -24.92
C ALA A 275 8.57 15.41 -25.78
N LEU A 276 9.85 15.22 -25.46
CA LEU A 276 10.71 14.25 -26.13
C LEU A 276 10.68 12.92 -25.37
N PHE A 277 10.27 11.84 -26.04
CA PHE A 277 10.18 10.49 -25.48
C PHE A 277 11.25 9.59 -26.10
N THR A 278 12.18 9.11 -25.27
CA THR A 278 13.41 8.42 -25.69
C THR A 278 13.73 7.27 -24.76
N GLU A 279 14.69 6.43 -25.13
CA GLU A 279 15.33 5.47 -24.22
C GLU A 279 15.97 6.19 -23.02
N ASP A 280 15.98 5.54 -21.85
CA ASP A 280 16.48 6.11 -20.59
C ASP A 280 17.93 6.58 -20.72
N LEU A 281 18.15 7.88 -20.54
CA LEU A 281 19.47 8.46 -20.33
C LEU A 281 19.79 8.31 -18.84
N THR A 282 20.43 7.20 -18.49
CA THR A 282 20.89 6.91 -17.12
C THR A 282 21.57 8.12 -16.46
N ALA A 283 21.28 8.39 -15.19
CA ALA A 283 22.19 9.11 -14.30
C ALA A 283 22.15 8.54 -12.88
N PRO A 284 23.06 7.61 -12.51
CA PRO A 284 23.33 7.26 -11.11
C PRO A 284 24.33 8.21 -10.44
N GLU A 285 25.01 9.09 -11.18
CA GLU A 285 26.16 9.83 -10.65
C GLU A 285 25.79 11.04 -9.77
N THR A 286 24.56 11.54 -9.84
CA THR A 286 24.12 12.74 -9.10
C THR A 286 23.50 12.46 -7.72
N LEU A 287 23.12 11.21 -7.43
CA LEU A 287 22.29 10.89 -6.26
C LEU A 287 23.08 10.80 -4.95
N ALA A 288 24.34 10.37 -5.01
CA ALA A 288 25.22 10.27 -3.85
C ALA A 288 25.59 11.65 -3.27
N ALA A 289 25.73 12.67 -4.12
CA ALA A 289 26.07 14.03 -3.69
C ALA A 289 24.91 14.78 -3.01
N LEU A 290 23.66 14.35 -3.23
CA LEU A 290 22.45 15.00 -2.69
C LEU A 290 22.01 14.46 -1.33
N THR A 291 22.59 13.34 -0.87
CA THR A 291 22.18 12.65 0.37
C THR A 291 23.20 12.78 1.51
N GLU A 292 24.41 13.30 1.25
CA GLU A 292 25.42 13.55 2.29
C GLU A 292 25.40 14.99 2.81
N GLN A 293 24.56 15.30 3.81
CA GLN A 293 24.80 16.47 4.67
C GLN A 293 24.44 16.16 6.13
N LYS A 294 25.48 15.88 6.92
CA LYS A 294 25.41 15.95 8.39
C LYS A 294 25.29 17.41 8.80
N GLN A 295 24.30 17.75 9.62
CA GLN A 295 24.27 19.02 10.33
C GLN A 295 25.56 19.17 11.15
N GLN A 296 26.50 19.97 10.66
CA GLN A 296 27.61 20.46 11.46
C GLN A 296 27.06 21.55 12.38
N VAL A 297 26.83 21.20 13.64
CA VAL A 297 26.54 22.19 14.69
C VAL A 297 27.82 23.01 14.91
N PRO A 298 27.75 24.36 14.92
CA PRO A 298 28.90 25.20 15.23
C PRO A 298 29.50 24.84 16.60
N THR A 299 30.82 24.73 16.66
CA THR A 299 31.59 24.20 17.81
C THR A 299 31.88 25.22 18.90
N THR A 300 31.41 26.47 18.77
CA THR A 300 31.56 27.51 19.80
C THR A 300 30.31 27.62 20.65
N GLU A 301 30.25 26.85 21.74
CA GLU A 301 29.20 26.97 22.75
C GLU A 301 29.32 28.30 23.52
N GLN A 302 28.25 29.10 23.54
CA GLN A 302 28.17 30.28 24.39
C GLN A 302 27.92 29.88 25.87
N PRO A 303 28.20 30.77 26.85
CA PRO A 303 27.85 30.53 28.25
C PRO A 303 26.36 30.22 28.43
N LEU A 304 26.06 29.25 29.31
CA LEU A 304 24.68 28.87 29.63
C LEU A 304 23.95 30.03 30.31
N LEU A 305 22.88 30.53 29.68
CA LEU A 305 21.98 31.50 30.27
C LEU A 305 21.14 30.85 31.38
N LYS A 306 20.98 31.57 32.50
CA LYS A 306 20.09 31.18 33.59
C LYS A 306 18.62 31.17 33.14
N PRO A 307 17.73 30.43 33.82
CA PRO A 307 16.31 30.44 33.51
C PRO A 307 15.72 31.84 33.48
N ILE A 308 14.83 32.11 32.52
CA ILE A 308 14.20 33.43 32.38
C ILE A 308 13.44 33.86 33.64
N GLN A 309 12.87 32.91 34.39
CA GLN A 309 12.22 33.16 35.68
C GLN A 309 13.17 33.80 36.70
N GLU A 310 14.40 33.30 36.81
CA GLU A 310 15.40 33.85 37.74
C GLU A 310 15.85 35.23 37.30
N ARG A 311 16.03 35.43 35.99
CA ARG A 311 16.48 36.70 35.40
C ARG A 311 15.43 37.81 35.59
N ILE A 312 14.16 37.50 35.37
CA ILE A 312 13.03 38.40 35.66
C ILE A 312 12.97 38.71 37.16
N SER A 313 13.11 37.68 38.01
CA SER A 313 13.07 37.85 39.47
C SER A 313 14.25 38.67 40.01
N ALA A 314 15.39 38.65 39.31
CA ALA A 314 16.56 39.48 39.61
C ALA A 314 16.43 40.94 39.12
N GLY A 315 15.33 41.29 38.44
CA GLY A 315 15.09 42.63 37.91
C GLY A 315 15.93 42.98 36.68
N GLU A 316 16.43 41.98 35.93
CA GLU A 316 17.14 42.21 34.67
C GLU A 316 16.19 42.86 33.64
N LYS A 317 16.63 43.95 32.99
CA LYS A 317 15.90 44.52 31.84
C LYS A 317 16.15 43.66 30.60
N LEU A 318 15.28 42.68 30.38
CA LEU A 318 15.32 41.77 29.24
C LEU A 318 14.13 42.01 28.30
N VAL A 319 14.32 41.74 27.01
CA VAL A 319 13.26 41.75 25.99
C VAL A 319 12.94 40.29 25.69
N PRO A 320 11.81 39.75 26.20
CA PRO A 320 11.46 38.36 25.94
C PRO A 320 11.25 38.12 24.43
N ASP A 321 11.81 37.04 23.91
CA ASP A 321 11.60 36.61 22.54
C ASP A 321 10.28 35.83 22.39
N PHE A 322 9.59 36.06 21.27
CA PHE A 322 8.30 35.45 21.00
C PHE A 322 8.36 33.93 20.88
N GLN A 323 9.33 33.41 20.12
CA GLN A 323 9.52 31.97 19.92
C GLN A 323 10.20 31.33 21.14
N LYS A 324 11.24 31.96 21.70
CA LYS A 324 12.02 31.34 22.79
C LYS A 324 11.27 31.34 24.12
N HIS A 325 10.42 32.33 24.38
CA HIS A 325 9.84 32.55 25.72
C HIS A 325 8.31 32.60 25.73
N VAL A 326 7.70 33.42 24.86
CA VAL A 326 6.25 33.67 24.93
C VAL A 326 5.45 32.43 24.53
N ILE A 327 5.77 31.83 23.39
CA ILE A 327 5.06 30.65 22.88
C ILE A 327 5.24 29.42 23.79
N PRO A 328 6.47 29.07 24.23
CA PRO A 328 6.67 28.00 25.21
C PRO A 328 5.91 28.23 26.52
N LEU A 329 5.85 29.48 27.01
CA LEU A 329 5.06 29.82 28.19
C LEU A 329 3.57 29.53 27.97
N LEU A 330 2.97 29.98 26.86
CA LEU A 330 1.57 29.68 26.52
C LEU A 330 1.32 28.16 26.40
N GLY A 331 2.31 27.43 25.89
CA GLY A 331 2.32 25.96 25.84
C GLY A 331 2.29 25.30 27.21
N ARG A 332 3.19 25.73 28.10
CA ARG A 332 3.29 25.27 29.49
C ARG A 332 2.00 25.51 30.27
N LEU A 333 1.36 26.66 30.08
CA LEU A 333 0.11 27.03 30.75
C LEU A 333 -1.13 26.33 30.16
N GLY A 334 -0.98 25.63 29.04
CA GLY A 334 -2.06 24.95 28.32
C GLY A 334 -2.96 25.88 27.51
N CYS A 335 -2.59 27.15 27.32
CA CYS A 335 -3.40 28.14 26.59
C CYS A 335 -3.59 27.76 25.11
N ASN A 336 -2.54 27.23 24.48
CA ASN A 336 -2.56 26.74 23.09
C ASN A 336 -2.86 25.23 22.98
N SER A 337 -3.43 24.62 24.03
CA SER A 337 -3.87 23.23 24.00
C SER A 337 -5.20 23.05 23.27
N ARG A 338 -5.51 21.81 22.88
CA ARG A 338 -6.79 21.44 22.23
C ARG A 338 -8.03 21.84 23.03
N ASN A 339 -7.93 21.88 24.36
CA ASN A 339 -9.07 22.20 25.23
C ASN A 339 -9.33 23.71 25.34
N CYS A 340 -8.38 24.54 24.91
CA CYS A 340 -8.43 26.00 25.00
C CYS A 340 -8.32 26.66 23.61
N HIS A 341 -7.41 27.62 23.43
CA HIS A 341 -7.30 28.41 22.20
C HIS A 341 -6.60 27.67 21.06
N GLY A 342 -5.90 26.56 21.35
CA GLY A 342 -5.33 25.67 20.34
C GLY A 342 -6.32 24.72 19.67
N SER A 343 -7.61 24.82 20.01
CA SER A 343 -8.67 24.08 19.31
C SER A 343 -8.84 24.63 17.88
N PHE A 344 -9.36 23.81 16.96
CA PHE A 344 -9.56 24.22 15.56
C PHE A 344 -10.48 25.45 15.41
N GLN A 345 -11.38 25.70 16.35
CA GLN A 345 -12.28 26.87 16.33
C GLN A 345 -11.79 28.00 17.26
N GLY A 346 -10.70 27.80 17.99
CA GLY A 346 -10.33 28.64 19.14
C GLY A 346 -11.40 28.62 20.24
N ARG A 347 -11.35 29.60 21.14
CA ARG A 347 -12.36 29.84 22.20
C ARG A 347 -12.55 31.34 22.37
N GLY A 348 -13.80 31.79 22.51
CA GLY A 348 -14.13 33.20 22.73
C GLY A 348 -13.65 34.14 21.62
N GLY A 349 -13.64 33.67 20.36
CA GLY A 349 -13.11 34.41 19.21
C GLY A 349 -11.60 34.65 19.28
N PHE A 350 -10.86 33.84 20.03
CA PHE A 350 -9.40 33.87 20.11
C PHE A 350 -8.85 32.48 19.81
N GLN A 351 -7.93 32.41 18.86
CA GLN A 351 -7.34 31.16 18.39
C GLN A 351 -5.82 31.25 18.40
N LEU A 352 -5.19 30.18 18.85
CA LEU A 352 -3.77 29.93 18.72
C LEU A 352 -3.60 28.65 17.89
N SER A 353 -2.44 28.51 17.25
CA SER A 353 -2.02 27.27 16.64
C SER A 353 -1.91 26.18 17.71
N MET A 354 -2.27 24.94 17.34
CA MET A 354 -2.23 23.84 18.29
C MET A 354 -0.79 23.59 18.74
N PHE A 355 -0.54 23.73 20.04
CA PHE A 355 0.78 23.65 20.69
C PHE A 355 1.80 24.73 20.31
N GLY A 356 1.44 25.75 19.52
CA GLY A 356 2.27 26.95 19.31
C GLY A 356 3.38 26.78 18.28
N TYR A 357 3.06 26.32 17.07
CA TYR A 357 4.03 26.06 16.00
C TYR A 357 3.81 26.87 14.72
N ASP A 358 2.69 27.58 14.61
CA ASP A 358 2.50 28.62 13.59
C ASP A 358 2.74 29.99 14.25
N PHE A 359 4.01 30.34 14.39
CA PHE A 359 4.41 31.57 15.09
C PHE A 359 3.82 32.83 14.46
N LYS A 360 3.54 32.81 13.15
CA LYS A 360 2.92 33.97 12.50
C LYS A 360 1.45 34.08 12.90
N LEU A 361 0.69 33.00 12.77
CA LEU A 361 -0.72 32.96 13.19
C LEU A 361 -0.87 33.31 14.67
N ASP A 362 -0.05 32.72 15.52
CA ASP A 362 -0.07 32.96 16.97
C ASP A 362 0.23 34.43 17.29
N HIS A 363 1.23 35.01 16.63
CA HIS A 363 1.59 36.41 16.82
C HIS A 363 0.47 37.35 16.40
N ASP A 364 -0.05 37.18 15.18
CA ASP A 364 -1.12 38.02 14.63
C ASP A 364 -2.37 37.98 15.54
N ASN A 365 -2.78 36.80 15.99
CA ASN A 365 -3.94 36.64 16.86
C ASN A 365 -3.71 37.20 18.27
N LEU A 366 -2.48 37.14 18.80
CA LEU A 366 -2.13 37.79 20.07
C LEU A 366 -2.18 39.31 19.95
N LEU A 367 -1.81 39.89 18.80
CA LEU A 367 -1.86 41.34 18.58
C LEU A 367 -3.28 41.91 18.76
N GLU A 368 -4.31 41.14 18.42
CA GLU A 368 -5.72 41.56 18.61
C GLU A 368 -6.14 41.62 20.09
N ARG A 369 -5.32 41.08 20.99
CA ARG A 369 -5.64 40.91 22.42
C ARG A 369 -4.68 41.67 23.34
N ILE A 370 -3.78 42.49 22.78
CA ILE A 370 -2.83 43.32 23.54
C ILE A 370 -3.08 44.81 23.33
N ASP A 371 -2.78 45.61 24.35
CA ASP A 371 -2.68 47.06 24.26
C ASP A 371 -1.21 47.44 24.45
N LYS A 372 -0.54 47.86 23.35
CA LYS A 372 0.89 48.25 23.38
C LYS A 372 1.14 49.55 24.14
N GLN A 373 0.14 50.44 24.24
CA GLN A 373 0.27 51.72 24.95
C GLN A 373 0.05 51.52 26.46
N HIS A 374 -0.87 50.64 26.82
CA HIS A 374 -1.15 50.27 28.21
C HIS A 374 -1.02 48.75 28.39
N PRO A 375 0.20 48.18 28.44
CA PRO A 375 0.42 46.73 28.49
C PRO A 375 -0.46 46.00 29.53
N LYS A 376 -0.63 46.57 30.73
CA LYS A 376 -1.49 46.03 31.81
C LYS A 376 -2.99 45.94 31.50
N LYS A 377 -3.49 46.56 30.43
CA LYS A 377 -4.89 46.44 29.97
C LYS A 377 -5.06 45.32 28.94
N SER A 378 -4.00 44.64 28.57
CA SER A 378 -4.03 43.57 27.58
C SER A 378 -4.85 42.39 28.08
N LEU A 379 -5.81 41.91 27.27
CA LEU A 379 -6.66 40.78 27.61
C LEU A 379 -5.87 39.50 27.85
N VAL A 380 -4.72 39.34 27.18
CA VAL A 380 -3.81 38.19 27.37
C VAL A 380 -3.11 38.17 28.73
N LEU A 381 -3.12 39.29 29.47
CA LEU A 381 -2.64 39.36 30.85
C LEU A 381 -3.78 39.17 31.84
N ASN A 382 -4.90 39.87 31.64
CA ASN A 382 -5.94 40.02 32.67
C ASN A 382 -6.91 38.82 32.72
N LYS A 383 -7.23 38.22 31.56
CA LYS A 383 -8.11 37.04 31.53
C LYS A 383 -7.47 35.83 32.22
N PRO A 384 -6.23 35.42 31.90
CA PRO A 384 -5.67 34.21 32.49
C PRO A 384 -5.29 34.40 33.97
N THR A 385 -5.18 35.63 34.48
CA THR A 385 -5.08 35.91 35.93
C THR A 385 -6.43 35.98 36.64
N SER A 386 -7.54 35.83 35.91
CA SER A 386 -8.91 36.01 36.41
C SER A 386 -9.21 37.41 36.96
N GLU A 387 -8.46 38.42 36.54
CA GLU A 387 -8.81 39.84 36.74
C GLU A 387 -10.02 40.23 35.88
N ASP A 388 -10.10 39.65 34.67
CA ASP A 388 -11.29 39.61 33.82
C ASP A 388 -11.87 38.19 33.79
N GLU A 389 -13.19 38.06 33.55
CA GLU A 389 -13.85 36.75 33.46
C GLU A 389 -13.25 35.89 32.33
N HIS A 390 -12.83 34.68 32.69
CA HIS A 390 -12.21 33.72 31.80
C HIS A 390 -12.76 32.31 32.04
N GLU A 391 -13.48 31.77 31.05
CA GLU A 391 -14.04 30.41 31.10
C GLU A 391 -12.97 29.33 31.35
N GLY A 392 -11.72 29.58 30.92
CA GLY A 392 -10.60 28.67 31.14
C GLY A 392 -10.09 28.65 32.58
N GLY A 393 -10.63 29.49 33.48
CA GLY A 393 -10.20 29.65 34.87
C GLY A 393 -8.85 30.34 35.01
N LEU A 394 -8.29 30.26 36.22
CA LEU A 394 -6.95 30.77 36.53
C LEU A 394 -5.88 29.93 35.79
N ARG A 395 -5.06 30.60 34.98
CA ARG A 395 -3.93 30.00 34.25
C ARG A 395 -2.61 30.67 34.60
N LEU A 396 -2.60 31.99 34.78
CA LEU A 396 -1.43 32.76 35.19
C LEU A 396 -1.56 33.16 36.67
N PRO A 397 -0.55 32.92 37.51
CA PRO A 397 -0.53 33.49 38.86
C PRO A 397 -0.50 35.03 38.80
N PRO A 398 -1.40 35.75 39.49
CA PRO A 398 -1.34 37.20 39.56
C PRO A 398 -0.04 37.66 40.23
N GLY A 399 0.68 38.58 39.58
CA GLY A 399 2.00 39.04 40.02
C GLY A 399 3.14 38.04 39.83
N GLY A 400 2.89 36.91 39.16
CA GLY A 400 3.91 35.91 38.83
C GLY A 400 4.89 36.37 37.76
N TRP A 401 6.03 35.68 37.66
CA TRP A 401 7.03 35.94 36.63
C TRP A 401 6.48 35.68 35.22
N GLU A 402 5.49 34.78 35.09
CA GLU A 402 4.80 34.47 33.84
C GLU A 402 4.04 35.69 33.32
N GLN A 403 3.31 36.38 34.21
CA GLN A 403 2.60 37.62 33.88
C GLN A 403 3.60 38.72 33.53
N GLN A 404 4.70 38.83 34.28
CA GLN A 404 5.75 39.81 34.03
C GLN A 404 6.45 39.59 32.67
N LEU A 405 6.71 38.33 32.29
CA LEU A 405 7.30 37.96 30.99
C LEU A 405 6.42 38.43 29.83
N LEU A 406 5.12 38.13 29.88
CA LEU A 406 4.18 38.57 28.84
C LEU A 406 4.05 40.10 28.83
N HIS A 407 4.01 40.73 30.00
CA HIS A 407 3.97 42.19 30.12
C HIS A 407 5.19 42.84 29.46
N ASP A 408 6.40 42.34 29.71
CA ASP A 408 7.64 42.92 29.20
C ASP A 408 7.79 42.72 27.69
N TRP A 409 7.33 41.60 27.15
CA TRP A 409 7.23 41.42 25.70
C TRP A 409 6.28 42.44 25.06
N ILE A 410 5.10 42.68 25.66
CA ILE A 410 4.13 43.67 25.17
C ILE A 410 4.69 45.09 25.27
N ALA A 411 5.28 45.43 26.43
CA ALA A 411 5.89 46.74 26.69
C ALA A 411 7.08 47.04 25.75
N ALA A 412 7.80 46.00 25.31
CA ALA A 412 8.84 46.10 24.30
C ALA A 412 8.30 46.17 22.84
N GLY A 413 6.97 46.24 22.67
CA GLY A 413 6.32 46.42 21.37
C GLY A 413 5.75 45.14 20.75
N ALA A 414 5.80 44.00 21.46
CA ALA A 414 5.31 42.69 21.02
C ALA A 414 5.90 42.26 19.67
N ALA A 415 7.22 42.18 19.58
CA ALA A 415 7.91 41.82 18.33
C ALA A 415 7.61 40.36 17.91
N PRO A 416 7.43 40.08 16.59
CA PRO A 416 7.29 38.72 16.06
C PRO A 416 8.63 37.97 16.04
N VAL A 417 8.61 36.71 15.63
CA VAL A 417 9.83 35.93 15.34
C VAL A 417 10.64 36.62 14.24
N SER A 418 11.94 36.79 14.47
CA SER A 418 12.86 37.32 13.46
C SER A 418 13.12 36.28 12.37
N PRO A 419 12.88 36.59 11.08
CA PRO A 419 13.19 35.66 9.97
C PRO A 419 14.69 35.34 9.85
N LYS A 420 15.56 36.21 10.39
CA LYS A 420 17.02 36.04 10.44
C LYS A 420 17.51 35.64 11.84
N GLY A 421 16.58 35.35 12.76
CA GLY A 421 16.91 34.93 14.13
C GLY A 421 17.57 33.55 14.17
N PRO A 422 18.23 33.22 15.28
CA PRO A 422 18.80 31.90 15.48
C PRO A 422 17.68 30.85 15.51
N ARG A 423 17.91 29.69 14.89
CA ARG A 423 16.96 28.58 14.84
C ARG A 423 17.20 27.61 15.98
N PHE A 424 16.12 27.02 16.48
CA PHE A 424 16.21 25.96 17.47
C PHE A 424 16.95 24.75 16.88
N VAL A 425 17.92 24.19 17.62
CA VAL A 425 18.75 23.06 17.17
C VAL A 425 18.38 21.78 17.92
N ARG A 426 18.39 21.81 19.26
CA ARG A 426 18.04 20.64 20.09
C ARG A 426 17.68 21.01 21.53
N LEU A 427 17.04 20.06 22.22
CA LEU A 427 16.76 20.10 23.66
C LEU A 427 17.64 19.08 24.39
N ASP A 428 18.54 19.55 25.25
CA ASP A 428 19.37 18.71 26.11
C ASP A 428 18.73 18.60 27.50
N VAL A 429 18.21 17.42 27.86
CA VAL A 429 17.58 17.16 29.18
C VAL A 429 18.45 16.25 30.04
N THR A 430 18.61 16.63 31.31
CA THR A 430 19.37 15.87 32.30
C THR A 430 18.59 15.72 33.62
N PRO A 431 18.72 14.58 34.33
CA PRO A 431 19.38 13.35 33.90
C PRO A 431 18.62 12.65 32.76
N ARG A 432 19.32 11.85 31.93
CA ARG A 432 18.69 11.09 30.81
C ARG A 432 17.94 9.83 31.28
N GLN A 433 18.29 9.33 32.46
CA GLN A 433 17.66 8.19 33.11
C GLN A 433 17.66 8.42 34.62
N ILE A 434 16.56 8.05 35.27
CA ILE A 434 16.38 8.09 36.72
C ILE A 434 16.03 6.68 37.17
N VAL A 435 16.70 6.21 38.23
CA VAL A 435 16.38 4.95 38.91
C VAL A 435 16.08 5.28 40.36
N PHE A 436 14.81 5.23 40.74
CA PHE A 436 14.36 5.43 42.12
C PHE A 436 14.48 4.14 42.91
N LYS A 437 14.84 4.25 44.19
CA LYS A 437 14.97 3.10 45.10
C LYS A 437 13.66 2.75 45.78
N LYS A 438 12.84 3.75 46.07
CA LYS A 438 11.57 3.58 46.79
C LYS A 438 10.52 4.58 46.33
N LYS A 439 9.25 4.23 46.62
CA LYS A 439 8.09 5.10 46.42
C LYS A 439 8.28 6.43 47.16
N GLY A 440 7.90 7.52 46.51
CA GLY A 440 7.95 8.88 47.05
C GLY A 440 9.29 9.59 46.89
N GLU A 441 10.34 8.92 46.40
CA GLU A 441 11.57 9.61 46.00
C GLU A 441 11.31 10.55 44.83
N SER A 442 12.06 11.65 44.81
CA SER A 442 11.92 12.69 43.79
C SER A 442 13.27 13.05 43.16
N ALA A 443 13.23 13.43 41.89
CA ALA A 443 14.35 13.94 41.13
C ALA A 443 13.88 15.05 40.20
N THR A 444 14.73 16.04 39.92
CA THR A 444 14.38 17.20 39.10
C THR A 444 15.05 17.10 37.73
N LEU A 445 14.28 17.37 36.68
CA LEU A 445 14.79 17.51 35.33
C LEU A 445 15.34 18.93 35.10
N LYS A 446 16.40 19.00 34.30
CA LYS A 446 16.94 20.24 33.76
C LYS A 446 16.93 20.17 32.25
N ALA A 447 16.26 21.12 31.59
CA ALA A 447 16.13 21.20 30.14
C ALA A 447 16.89 22.41 29.60
N ILE A 448 17.80 22.19 28.65
CA ILE A 448 18.63 23.23 28.04
C ILE A 448 18.33 23.30 26.55
N ALA A 449 17.87 24.45 26.07
CA ALA A 449 17.69 24.71 24.65
C ALA A 449 19.00 25.17 24.02
N VAL A 450 19.34 24.61 22.86
CA VAL A 450 20.51 24.98 22.06
C VAL A 450 20.04 25.58 20.74
N TRP A 451 20.59 26.75 20.40
CA TRP A 451 20.23 27.51 19.20
C TRP A 451 21.38 27.57 18.19
N SER A 452 21.07 27.86 16.92
CA SER A 452 22.02 27.80 15.80
C SER A 452 23.16 28.82 15.86
N ASP A 453 23.03 29.85 16.69
CA ASP A 453 24.08 30.84 16.98
C ASP A 453 24.99 30.44 18.15
N GLY A 454 24.82 29.22 18.68
CA GLY A 454 25.54 28.70 19.84
C GLY A 454 24.96 29.14 21.18
N THR A 455 23.88 29.93 21.21
CA THR A 455 23.20 30.32 22.45
C THR A 455 22.64 29.08 23.15
N ARG A 456 22.85 29.02 24.47
CA ARG A 456 22.35 27.95 25.33
C ARG A 456 21.58 28.56 26.49
N GLU A 457 20.37 28.10 26.73
CA GLU A 457 19.51 28.63 27.78
C GLU A 457 18.87 27.50 28.57
N ASP A 458 18.85 27.63 29.89
CA ASP A 458 18.07 26.77 30.76
C ASP A 458 16.58 27.14 30.61
N VAL A 459 15.85 26.27 29.94
CA VAL A 459 14.43 26.45 29.62
C VAL A 459 13.53 25.56 30.47
N THR A 460 14.04 25.03 31.59
CA THR A 460 13.27 24.15 32.48
C THR A 460 11.95 24.78 32.90
N CYS A 461 11.95 26.07 33.25
CA CYS A 461 10.74 26.80 33.64
C CYS A 461 9.76 27.07 32.49
N LEU A 462 10.15 26.84 31.23
CA LEU A 462 9.32 27.00 30.03
C LEU A 462 8.96 25.64 29.39
N THR A 463 9.59 24.56 29.84
CA THR A 463 9.37 23.22 29.31
C THR A 463 8.05 22.67 29.82
N ARG A 464 7.32 21.98 28.94
CA ARG A 464 6.15 21.18 29.32
C ARG A 464 6.61 19.75 29.58
N PHE A 465 6.26 19.21 30.73
CA PHE A 465 6.56 17.83 31.12
C PHE A 465 5.29 16.98 31.15
N GLU A 466 5.40 15.73 30.70
CA GLU A 466 4.29 14.77 30.68
C GLU A 466 4.82 13.39 31.06
N SER A 467 4.13 12.68 31.96
CA SER A 467 4.44 11.27 32.23
C SER A 467 3.65 10.38 31.29
N LYS A 468 4.32 9.38 30.68
CA LYS A 468 3.67 8.38 29.84
C LYS A 468 2.81 7.40 30.64
N ASP A 469 3.16 7.19 31.91
CA ASP A 469 2.44 6.36 32.86
C ASP A 469 2.60 6.96 34.26
N ASP A 470 1.60 7.73 34.67
CA ASP A 470 1.55 8.43 35.95
C ASP A 470 1.39 7.48 37.15
N SER A 471 0.97 6.24 36.91
CA SER A 471 0.90 5.21 37.94
C SER A 471 2.29 4.74 38.42
N VAL A 472 3.31 4.88 37.57
CA VAL A 472 4.71 4.59 37.89
C VAL A 472 5.43 5.83 38.43
N ALA A 473 5.32 6.96 37.74
CA ALA A 473 5.92 8.22 38.17
C ALA A 473 5.11 9.43 37.69
N GLU A 474 4.87 10.40 38.56
CA GLU A 474 4.26 11.68 38.19
C GLU A 474 5.33 12.75 37.99
N VAL A 475 5.00 13.81 37.25
CA VAL A 475 5.89 14.96 37.05
C VAL A 475 5.13 16.26 37.28
N THR A 476 5.74 17.20 38.01
CA THR A 476 5.17 18.54 38.22
C THR A 476 5.51 19.47 37.06
N THR A 477 4.87 20.63 37.02
CA THR A 477 5.18 21.68 36.04
C THR A 477 6.63 22.14 36.13
N GLU A 478 7.26 22.10 37.31
CA GLU A 478 8.66 22.50 37.54
C GLU A 478 9.67 21.43 37.12
N GLY A 479 9.20 20.30 36.56
CA GLY A 479 10.06 19.20 36.16
C GLY A 479 10.51 18.32 37.32
N VAL A 480 9.81 18.38 38.47
CA VAL A 480 10.06 17.47 39.60
C VAL A 480 9.29 16.18 39.36
N ILE A 481 10.01 15.08 39.23
CA ILE A 481 9.46 13.74 39.07
C ILE A 481 9.36 13.09 40.45
N GLN A 482 8.24 12.42 40.75
CA GLN A 482 8.07 11.62 41.97
C GLN A 482 7.68 10.18 41.63
N ALA A 483 8.36 9.21 42.26
CA ALA A 483 8.07 7.79 42.13
C ALA A 483 6.75 7.39 42.83
N LYS A 484 5.85 6.69 42.14
CA LYS A 484 4.55 6.25 42.67
C LYS A 484 4.46 4.75 42.92
N ALA A 485 4.95 3.93 41.99
CA ALA A 485 4.93 2.49 42.09
C ALA A 485 6.08 1.86 41.29
N PRO A 486 6.50 0.63 41.64
CA PRO A 486 7.48 -0.11 40.84
C PRO A 486 7.05 -0.27 39.39
N GLY A 487 7.98 -0.06 38.47
CA GLY A 487 7.74 -0.13 37.04
C GLY A 487 8.76 0.63 36.21
N ASP A 488 8.42 0.76 34.93
CA ASP A 488 9.17 1.50 33.90
C ASP A 488 8.21 2.48 33.25
N THR A 489 8.60 3.76 33.19
CA THR A 489 7.92 4.76 32.38
C THR A 489 8.91 5.76 31.78
N TYR A 490 8.38 6.71 31.01
CA TYR A 490 9.12 7.85 30.48
C TYR A 490 8.43 9.16 30.87
N VAL A 491 9.24 10.16 31.17
CA VAL A 491 8.80 11.56 31.29
C VAL A 491 9.27 12.30 30.06
N ILE A 492 8.32 12.82 29.29
CA ILE A 492 8.52 13.50 28.02
C ILE A 492 8.62 15.01 28.29
N SER A 493 9.65 15.64 27.74
CA SER A 493 9.94 17.06 27.83
C SER A 493 9.71 17.70 26.47
N TYR A 494 8.86 18.73 26.40
CA TYR A 494 8.55 19.47 25.18
C TYR A 494 8.99 20.93 25.31
N TYR A 495 9.79 21.40 24.36
CA TYR A 495 10.17 22.81 24.22
C TYR A 495 10.47 23.12 22.75
N ASP A 496 9.80 24.12 22.17
CA ASP A 496 9.84 24.39 20.73
C ASP A 496 9.61 23.06 19.95
N ASN A 497 10.35 22.76 18.88
CA ASN A 497 10.31 21.49 18.17
C ASN A 497 11.04 20.34 18.90
N GLY A 498 11.72 20.61 20.02
CA GLY A 498 12.46 19.60 20.77
C GLY A 498 11.56 18.72 21.62
N ILE A 499 11.70 17.39 21.44
CA ILE A 499 11.06 16.38 22.27
C ILE A 499 12.16 15.48 22.85
N PHE A 500 12.15 15.32 24.17
CA PHE A 500 13.10 14.44 24.85
C PHE A 500 12.41 13.55 25.86
N SER A 501 12.69 12.24 25.80
CA SER A 501 12.11 11.25 26.72
C SER A 501 13.14 10.81 27.76
N THR A 502 12.93 11.18 29.02
CA THR A 502 13.76 10.72 30.15
C THR A 502 13.20 9.41 30.69
N GLN A 503 14.02 8.36 30.75
CA GLN A 503 13.58 7.07 31.29
C GLN A 503 13.51 7.11 32.82
N VAL A 504 12.41 6.65 33.39
CA VAL A 504 12.20 6.57 34.84
C VAL A 504 11.92 5.13 35.23
N LEU A 505 12.73 4.60 36.13
CA LEU A 505 12.63 3.22 36.62
C LEU A 505 12.45 3.23 38.13
N GLN A 506 11.57 2.38 38.64
CA GLN A 506 11.52 2.00 40.04
C GLN A 506 11.52 0.46 40.10
N PRO A 507 12.60 -0.18 40.63
CA PRO A 507 12.67 -1.63 40.70
C PRO A 507 11.54 -2.25 41.52
N VAL A 508 11.09 -3.44 41.12
CA VAL A 508 10.12 -4.26 41.87
C VAL A 508 10.74 -4.78 43.16
N ARG A 509 12.03 -5.06 43.13
CA ARG A 509 12.86 -5.49 44.26
C ARG A 509 14.29 -5.01 44.03
N GLU A 510 14.96 -4.56 45.07
CA GLU A 510 16.42 -4.40 45.03
C GLU A 510 17.09 -5.73 45.37
N TYR A 511 18.08 -6.12 44.56
CA TYR A 511 18.95 -7.25 44.83
C TYR A 511 20.30 -6.72 45.32
N GLN A 512 20.84 -7.33 46.37
CA GLN A 512 22.22 -7.13 46.78
C GLN A 512 23.17 -7.69 45.71
N PRO A 513 24.42 -7.19 45.61
CA PRO A 513 25.42 -7.78 44.72
C PRO A 513 25.55 -9.29 44.94
N GLY A 514 25.35 -10.07 43.88
CA GLY A 514 25.38 -11.54 43.93
C GLY A 514 24.08 -12.22 44.38
N GLU A 515 23.03 -11.48 44.77
CA GLU A 515 21.73 -12.05 45.17
C GLU A 515 20.83 -12.36 43.96
N TYR A 516 20.96 -11.60 42.87
CA TYR A 516 20.18 -11.85 41.65
C TYR A 516 20.58 -13.22 41.06
N PRO A 517 19.62 -14.10 40.74
CA PRO A 517 19.93 -15.46 40.27
C PRO A 517 20.72 -15.44 38.98
N GLU A 518 21.66 -16.37 38.83
CA GLU A 518 22.43 -16.52 37.60
C GLU A 518 21.51 -17.04 36.49
N VAL A 519 21.31 -16.22 35.45
CA VAL A 519 20.47 -16.54 34.30
C VAL A 519 21.36 -16.65 33.05
N PRO A 520 21.38 -17.80 32.36
CA PRO A 520 22.16 -17.95 31.13
C PRO A 520 21.74 -16.95 30.05
N THR A 521 22.72 -16.35 29.38
CA THR A 521 22.52 -15.44 28.24
C THR A 521 23.26 -15.94 27.00
N PRO A 522 22.82 -17.08 26.40
CA PRO A 522 23.53 -17.70 25.28
C PRO A 522 23.58 -16.81 24.04
N THR A 523 22.63 -15.88 23.89
CA THR A 523 22.59 -14.90 22.80
C THR A 523 22.76 -13.46 23.29
N VAL A 524 23.09 -12.56 22.36
CA VAL A 524 23.16 -11.10 22.64
C VAL A 524 21.78 -10.53 22.96
N VAL A 525 20.70 -11.08 22.37
CA VAL A 525 19.30 -10.74 22.71
C VAL A 525 19.06 -10.95 24.20
N ASP A 526 19.43 -12.14 24.71
CA ASP A 526 19.24 -12.49 26.12
C ASP A 526 20.01 -11.54 27.04
N ARG A 527 21.22 -11.14 26.65
CA ARG A 527 22.03 -10.19 27.42
C ARG A 527 21.36 -8.83 27.53
N HIS A 528 20.85 -8.28 26.42
CA HIS A 528 20.18 -6.98 26.46
C HIS A 528 18.88 -7.02 27.26
N VAL A 529 18.10 -8.10 27.15
CA VAL A 529 16.86 -8.28 27.92
C VAL A 529 17.17 -8.45 29.41
N LEU A 530 18.12 -9.32 29.76
CA LEU A 530 18.50 -9.55 31.16
C LEU A 530 19.05 -8.29 31.82
N ASN A 531 19.90 -7.52 31.12
CA ASN A 531 20.41 -6.24 31.62
C ASN A 531 19.29 -5.25 31.98
N LYS A 532 18.18 -5.27 31.23
CA LYS A 532 17.00 -4.44 31.51
C LYS A 532 16.22 -4.99 32.71
N LEU A 533 15.99 -6.30 32.76
CA LEU A 533 15.27 -6.96 33.85
C LEU A 533 15.98 -6.83 35.20
N GLN A 534 17.32 -6.93 35.22
CA GLN A 534 18.14 -6.70 36.42
C GLN A 534 17.97 -5.29 36.98
N LYS A 535 17.96 -4.26 36.12
CA LYS A 535 17.70 -2.87 36.54
C LYS A 535 16.30 -2.67 37.12
N LEU A 536 15.34 -3.50 36.73
CA LEU A 536 13.98 -3.49 37.24
C LEU A 536 13.78 -4.42 38.44
N GLY A 537 14.79 -5.20 38.84
CA GLY A 537 14.63 -6.20 39.88
C GLY A 537 13.64 -7.31 39.51
N ILE A 538 13.49 -7.60 38.22
CA ILE A 538 12.58 -8.62 37.71
C ILE A 538 13.39 -9.85 37.35
N GLN A 539 13.00 -11.01 37.85
CA GLN A 539 13.54 -12.30 37.42
C GLN A 539 12.74 -12.80 36.20
N PRO A 540 13.39 -13.20 35.09
CA PRO A 540 12.68 -13.83 33.99
C PRO A 540 12.07 -15.17 34.42
N SER A 541 11.01 -15.62 33.75
CA SER A 541 10.45 -16.95 33.96
C SER A 541 11.46 -18.06 33.59
N GLY A 542 11.15 -19.29 33.99
CA GLY A 542 11.84 -20.47 33.49
C GLY A 542 11.69 -20.61 31.97
N VAL A 543 12.49 -21.48 31.34
CA VAL A 543 12.28 -21.83 29.93
C VAL A 543 10.99 -22.65 29.80
N CYS A 544 10.30 -22.49 28.67
CA CYS A 544 9.10 -23.26 28.34
C CYS A 544 9.44 -24.75 28.13
N THR A 545 8.43 -25.61 28.25
CA THR A 545 8.57 -27.03 27.92
C THR A 545 8.78 -27.23 26.41
N ASP A 546 9.15 -28.43 25.99
CA ASP A 546 9.36 -28.73 24.57
C ASP A 546 8.05 -28.72 23.77
N GLU A 547 6.94 -29.11 24.38
CA GLU A 547 5.58 -29.00 23.82
C GLU A 547 5.22 -27.52 23.57
N GLU A 548 5.39 -26.68 24.59
CA GLU A 548 5.14 -25.24 24.52
C GLU A 548 6.02 -24.59 23.45
N PHE A 549 7.33 -24.92 23.43
CA PHE A 549 8.26 -24.43 22.41
C PHE A 549 7.81 -24.83 21.01
N LEU A 550 7.56 -26.11 20.76
CA LEU A 550 7.27 -26.64 19.44
C LEU A 550 5.97 -26.05 18.88
N ARG A 551 4.92 -25.98 19.71
CA ARG A 551 3.66 -25.33 19.33
C ARG A 551 3.89 -23.88 18.97
N ARG A 552 4.59 -23.13 19.83
CA ARG A 552 4.79 -21.69 19.67
C ARG A 552 5.58 -21.34 18.41
N VAL A 553 6.72 -22.01 18.21
CA VAL A 553 7.60 -21.75 17.07
C VAL A 553 6.96 -22.17 15.75
N SER A 554 6.19 -23.28 15.73
CA SER A 554 5.49 -23.73 14.53
C SER A 554 4.41 -22.74 14.10
N LEU A 555 3.60 -22.26 15.05
CA LEU A 555 2.57 -21.26 14.80
C LEU A 555 3.16 -19.92 14.37
N ASP A 556 4.24 -19.46 15.01
CA ASP A 556 4.82 -18.15 14.71
C ASP A 556 5.53 -18.10 13.37
N MET A 557 6.30 -19.14 13.05
CA MET A 557 7.09 -19.18 11.82
C MET A 557 6.25 -19.58 10.62
N THR A 558 5.27 -20.47 10.79
CA THR A 558 4.58 -21.11 9.65
C THR A 558 3.05 -21.04 9.71
N GLY A 559 2.47 -20.44 10.76
CA GLY A 559 1.01 -20.38 10.94
C GLY A 559 0.34 -21.75 10.99
N THR A 560 1.06 -22.79 11.42
CA THR A 560 0.66 -24.21 11.30
C THR A 560 0.91 -24.93 12.62
N LEU A 561 -0.01 -25.83 13.01
CA LEU A 561 0.18 -26.68 14.19
C LEU A 561 1.16 -27.81 13.88
N PRO A 562 2.03 -28.21 14.82
CA PRO A 562 2.83 -29.42 14.63
C PRO A 562 1.90 -30.64 14.60
N THR A 563 2.21 -31.64 13.78
CA THR A 563 1.42 -32.88 13.75
C THR A 563 1.67 -33.74 14.99
N PRO A 564 0.74 -34.64 15.35
CA PRO A 564 0.94 -35.57 16.47
C PRO A 564 2.26 -36.36 16.41
N ASP A 565 2.64 -36.82 15.22
CA ASP A 565 3.90 -37.55 15.03
C ASP A 565 5.12 -36.64 15.17
N GLU A 566 5.07 -35.41 14.64
CA GLU A 566 6.14 -34.44 14.84
C GLU A 566 6.34 -34.10 16.31
N ILE A 567 5.26 -33.99 17.10
CA ILE A 567 5.34 -33.77 18.54
C ILE A 567 6.01 -34.96 19.22
N ARG A 568 5.56 -36.19 18.95
CA ARG A 568 6.15 -37.40 19.53
C ARG A 568 7.63 -37.53 19.21
N ASP A 569 8.02 -37.27 17.98
CA ASP A 569 9.41 -37.38 17.54
C ASP A 569 10.28 -36.31 18.19
N PHE A 570 9.79 -35.06 18.27
CA PHE A 570 10.50 -33.96 18.91
C PHE A 570 10.71 -34.16 20.42
N LEU A 571 9.72 -34.75 21.10
CA LEU A 571 9.81 -35.06 22.53
C LEU A 571 10.75 -36.24 22.80
N LYS A 572 10.86 -37.19 21.87
CA LYS A 572 11.79 -38.33 21.98
C LYS A 572 13.23 -37.96 21.66
N ASP A 573 13.47 -36.89 20.89
CA ASP A 573 14.81 -36.45 20.52
C ASP A 573 15.59 -35.95 21.75
N PRO A 574 16.72 -36.60 22.12
CA PRO A 574 17.54 -36.19 23.26
C PRO A 574 18.56 -35.09 22.91
N SER A 575 18.64 -34.65 21.65
CA SER A 575 19.59 -33.64 21.18
C SER A 575 19.40 -32.29 21.89
N THR A 576 20.49 -31.69 22.34
CA THR A 576 20.49 -30.33 22.91
C THR A 576 20.21 -29.26 21.86
N GLU A 577 20.42 -29.58 20.57
CA GLU A 577 20.25 -28.67 19.44
C GLU A 577 18.88 -28.81 18.75
N LYS A 578 18.01 -29.70 19.22
CA LYS A 578 16.73 -30.02 18.55
C LYS A 578 15.86 -28.78 18.30
N ARG A 579 15.88 -27.81 19.23
CA ARG A 579 15.14 -26.54 19.10
C ARG A 579 15.67 -25.69 17.94
N SER A 580 16.98 -25.53 17.84
CA SER A 580 17.64 -24.78 16.77
C SER A 580 17.49 -25.49 15.42
N GLN A 581 17.61 -26.80 15.38
CA GLN A 581 17.37 -27.60 14.17
C GLN A 581 15.91 -27.49 13.69
N LYS A 582 14.94 -27.52 14.62
CA LYS A 582 13.52 -27.32 14.31
C LYS A 582 13.26 -25.91 13.73
N ILE A 583 13.94 -24.88 14.24
CA ILE A 583 13.86 -23.52 13.68
C ILE A 583 14.32 -23.49 12.22
N GLU A 584 15.48 -24.06 11.89
CA GLU A 584 15.96 -24.10 10.50
C GLU A 584 15.02 -24.87 9.57
N GLU A 585 14.50 -25.99 10.06
CA GLU A 585 13.55 -26.83 9.33
C GLU A 585 12.24 -26.07 9.04
N LEU A 586 11.68 -25.36 10.01
CA LEU A 586 10.48 -24.53 9.84
C LEU A 586 10.70 -23.37 8.86
N LEU A 587 11.88 -22.71 8.89
CA LEU A 587 12.24 -21.64 7.95
C LEU A 587 12.38 -22.12 6.50
N ALA A 588 12.54 -23.42 6.29
CA ALA A 588 12.58 -24.06 4.98
C ALA A 588 11.19 -24.53 4.50
N ARG A 589 10.16 -24.56 5.36
CA ARG A 589 8.84 -25.06 4.98
C ARG A 589 8.09 -24.12 4.05
N PRO A 590 7.23 -24.66 3.15
CA PRO A 590 6.25 -23.86 2.40
C PRO A 590 5.31 -23.04 3.28
N GLY A 591 5.06 -23.48 4.52
CA GLY A 591 4.26 -22.75 5.50
C GLY A 591 4.88 -21.42 5.92
N TYR A 592 6.21 -21.33 6.06
CA TYR A 592 6.91 -20.06 6.31
C TYR A 592 6.66 -19.08 5.17
N VAL A 593 6.85 -19.56 3.93
CA VAL A 593 6.63 -18.75 2.73
C VAL A 593 5.19 -18.25 2.67
N ALA A 594 4.20 -19.13 2.85
CA ALA A 594 2.79 -18.76 2.84
C ALA A 594 2.46 -17.70 3.90
N TRP A 595 2.88 -17.93 5.14
CA TRP A 595 2.55 -17.08 6.27
C TRP A 595 3.15 -15.67 6.16
N TRP A 596 4.44 -15.58 5.83
CA TRP A 596 5.10 -14.28 5.73
C TRP A 596 4.71 -13.52 4.46
N SER A 597 4.39 -14.22 3.36
CA SER A 597 3.83 -13.58 2.17
C SER A 597 2.46 -12.95 2.44
N LEU A 598 1.62 -13.62 3.24
CA LEU A 598 0.34 -13.07 3.67
C LEU A 598 0.53 -11.80 4.51
N LYS A 599 1.42 -11.83 5.51
CA LYS A 599 1.72 -10.69 6.37
C LYS A 599 2.29 -9.50 5.59
N LEU A 600 3.23 -9.74 4.68
CA LEU A 600 3.75 -8.69 3.81
C LEU A 600 2.67 -8.14 2.87
N SER A 601 1.78 -8.99 2.36
CA SER A 601 0.63 -8.55 1.56
C SER A 601 -0.35 -7.67 2.37
N ASP A 602 -0.52 -7.95 3.66
CA ASP A 602 -1.30 -7.09 4.57
C ASP A 602 -0.61 -5.73 4.73
N LEU A 603 0.69 -5.74 5.06
CA LEU A 603 1.50 -4.55 5.28
C LEU A 603 1.52 -3.63 4.04
N THR A 604 1.67 -4.21 2.85
CA THR A 604 1.76 -3.43 1.61
C THR A 604 0.39 -3.12 0.99
N GLY A 605 -0.70 -3.69 1.51
CA GLY A 605 -2.06 -3.38 1.10
C GLY A 605 -2.51 -4.05 -0.20
N SER A 606 -2.11 -5.30 -0.44
CA SER A 606 -2.55 -6.08 -1.62
C SER A 606 -4.05 -6.36 -1.56
N ASN A 607 -4.85 -5.53 -2.24
CA ASN A 607 -6.30 -5.57 -2.19
C ASN A 607 -6.91 -5.27 -3.57
N ALA A 608 -7.57 -6.29 -4.15
CA ALA A 608 -8.24 -6.17 -5.44
C ALA A 608 -9.37 -5.13 -5.47
N GLY A 609 -10.01 -4.84 -4.32
CA GLY A 609 -11.05 -3.81 -4.20
C GLY A 609 -10.55 -2.42 -4.60
N TYR A 610 -9.30 -2.09 -4.27
CA TYR A 610 -8.69 -0.80 -4.62
C TYR A 610 -7.99 -0.78 -5.99
N LEU A 611 -7.93 -1.92 -6.69
CA LEU A 611 -7.36 -2.02 -8.04
C LEU A 611 -8.43 -1.86 -9.13
N GLY A 612 -9.49 -1.10 -8.83
CA GLY A 612 -10.51 -0.67 -9.79
C GLY A 612 -11.80 -1.50 -9.82
N GLY A 613 -11.97 -2.47 -8.91
CA GLY A 613 -13.24 -3.20 -8.71
C GLY A 613 -13.75 -3.94 -9.96
N THR A 614 -12.83 -4.50 -10.75
CA THR A 614 -13.15 -5.25 -11.98
C THR A 614 -12.72 -6.71 -11.86
N GLU A 615 -13.19 -7.58 -12.75
CA GLU A 615 -12.67 -8.96 -12.83
C GLU A 615 -11.15 -9.01 -13.14
N MET A 616 -10.53 -7.93 -13.67
CA MET A 616 -9.06 -7.84 -13.85
C MET A 616 -8.32 -7.51 -12.54
N ALA A 617 -9.01 -6.94 -11.55
CA ALA A 617 -8.40 -6.61 -10.28
C ALA A 617 -7.94 -7.87 -9.52
N GLN A 618 -8.58 -9.01 -9.78
CA GLN A 618 -8.22 -10.29 -9.17
C GLN A 618 -6.92 -10.88 -9.73
N PRO A 619 -6.75 -11.02 -11.06
CA PRO A 619 -5.44 -11.33 -11.65
C PRO A 619 -4.33 -10.42 -11.15
N VAL A 620 -4.56 -9.11 -11.08
CA VAL A 620 -3.55 -8.12 -10.66
C VAL A 620 -3.19 -8.26 -9.18
N ALA A 621 -4.17 -8.43 -8.29
CA ALA A 621 -3.88 -8.71 -6.88
C ALA A 621 -3.19 -10.07 -6.68
N GLY A 622 -3.54 -11.07 -7.51
CA GLY A 622 -2.87 -12.36 -7.56
C GLY A 622 -1.40 -12.25 -7.99
N GLN A 623 -1.10 -11.41 -9.00
CA GLN A 623 0.28 -11.08 -9.41
C GLN A 623 1.06 -10.45 -8.25
N TRP A 624 0.45 -9.52 -7.52
CA TRP A 624 1.08 -8.89 -6.36
C TRP A 624 1.44 -9.92 -5.28
N ASN A 625 0.49 -10.78 -4.92
CA ASN A 625 0.76 -11.82 -3.93
C ASN A 625 1.82 -12.83 -4.41
N ALA A 626 1.74 -13.29 -5.66
CA ALA A 626 2.72 -14.21 -6.23
C ALA A 626 4.13 -13.61 -6.26
N TRP A 627 4.24 -12.32 -6.60
CA TRP A 627 5.50 -11.59 -6.63
C TRP A 627 6.15 -11.49 -5.25
N ILE A 628 5.36 -11.17 -4.20
CA ILE A 628 5.83 -11.18 -2.81
C ILE A 628 6.24 -12.59 -2.42
N ARG A 629 5.39 -13.58 -2.73
CA ARG A 629 5.63 -14.98 -2.37
C ARG A 629 6.94 -15.51 -2.90
N ARG A 630 7.23 -15.25 -4.18
CA ARG A 630 8.48 -15.65 -4.80
C ARG A 630 9.70 -15.04 -4.09
N ARG A 631 9.61 -13.78 -3.68
CA ARG A 631 10.70 -13.07 -2.98
C ARG A 631 10.93 -13.57 -1.56
N VAL A 632 9.86 -13.96 -0.85
CA VAL A 632 9.98 -14.62 0.46
C VAL A 632 10.58 -16.01 0.32
N GLU A 633 10.19 -16.77 -0.71
CA GLU A 633 10.73 -18.10 -1.03
C GLU A 633 12.24 -18.04 -1.33
N ASP A 634 12.64 -17.13 -2.22
CA ASP A 634 14.03 -16.91 -2.62
C ASP A 634 14.85 -16.14 -1.56
N ASN A 635 14.25 -15.77 -0.42
CA ASN A 635 14.85 -14.98 0.66
C ASN A 635 15.52 -13.68 0.18
N ILE A 636 14.86 -12.96 -0.72
CA ILE A 636 15.32 -11.66 -1.21
C ILE A 636 15.29 -10.66 -0.04
N GLY A 637 16.38 -9.90 0.13
CA GLY A 637 16.49 -8.88 1.18
C GLY A 637 15.33 -7.88 1.17
N TRP A 638 14.87 -7.49 2.35
CA TRP A 638 13.72 -6.60 2.51
C TRP A 638 13.93 -5.24 1.83
N ASP A 639 15.15 -4.72 1.78
CA ASP A 639 15.56 -3.55 1.01
C ASP A 639 15.21 -3.67 -0.48
N LYS A 640 15.51 -4.82 -1.10
CA LYS A 640 15.25 -5.08 -2.53
C LYS A 640 13.76 -5.29 -2.80
N ILE A 641 13.06 -5.98 -1.91
CA ILE A 641 11.59 -6.13 -1.99
C ILE A 641 10.94 -4.74 -1.96
N VAL A 642 11.34 -3.89 -1.02
CA VAL A 642 10.78 -2.55 -0.85
C VAL A 642 11.18 -1.61 -1.98
N SER A 643 12.42 -1.69 -2.45
CA SER A 643 12.87 -0.96 -3.64
C SER A 643 12.02 -1.32 -4.87
N GLY A 644 11.74 -2.61 -5.08
CA GLY A 644 10.87 -3.08 -6.15
C GLY A 644 9.43 -2.58 -6.04
N ILE A 645 8.96 -2.23 -4.85
CA ILE A 645 7.63 -1.63 -4.63
C ILE A 645 7.68 -0.11 -4.82
N ILE A 646 8.58 0.58 -4.11
CA ILE A 646 8.66 2.04 -4.10
C ILE A 646 9.03 2.57 -5.49
N LEU A 647 10.04 2.02 -6.14
CA LEU A 647 10.47 2.44 -7.48
C LEU A 647 9.62 1.83 -8.60
N GLY A 648 8.62 1.02 -8.27
CA GLY A 648 7.83 0.30 -9.26
C GLY A 648 7.16 1.22 -10.29
N THR A 649 7.46 0.97 -11.56
CA THR A 649 6.82 1.52 -12.76
C THR A 649 6.25 0.37 -13.57
N SER A 650 5.23 0.62 -14.39
CA SER A 650 4.61 -0.47 -15.14
C SER A 650 5.41 -0.93 -16.35
N ARG A 651 6.18 -0.03 -16.98
CA ARG A 651 7.05 -0.36 -18.09
C ARG A 651 8.46 -0.69 -17.60
N LEU A 652 9.09 -1.64 -18.27
CA LEU A 652 10.53 -1.88 -18.17
C LEU A 652 11.30 -0.71 -18.82
N PRO A 653 12.55 -0.45 -18.41
CA PRO A 653 13.38 0.59 -19.04
C PRO A 653 13.44 0.45 -20.56
N GLY A 654 13.16 1.53 -21.28
CA GLY A 654 13.16 1.57 -22.76
C GLY A 654 12.02 0.82 -23.46
N GLN A 655 11.07 0.24 -22.72
CA GLN A 655 9.93 -0.48 -23.31
C GLN A 655 8.90 0.51 -23.91
N THR A 656 8.48 0.27 -25.14
CA THR A 656 7.41 1.07 -25.78
C THR A 656 6.03 0.72 -25.20
N PHE A 657 5.04 1.60 -25.35
CA PHE A 657 3.67 1.32 -24.89
C PHE A 657 3.05 0.08 -25.58
N GLU A 658 3.37 -0.17 -26.86
CA GLU A 658 2.88 -1.33 -27.60
C GLU A 658 3.38 -2.66 -26.98
N GLU A 659 4.68 -2.72 -26.66
CA GLU A 659 5.30 -3.88 -26.02
C GLU A 659 4.78 -4.10 -24.61
N PHE A 660 4.59 -3.02 -23.86
CA PHE A 660 3.97 -3.07 -22.54
C PHE A 660 2.54 -3.65 -22.62
N MET A 661 1.71 -3.17 -23.55
CA MET A 661 0.35 -3.69 -23.71
C MET A 661 0.31 -5.18 -24.03
N ALA A 662 1.21 -5.64 -24.91
CA ALA A 662 1.35 -7.06 -25.24
C ALA A 662 1.74 -7.89 -24.02
N GLN A 663 2.81 -7.50 -23.32
CA GLN A 663 3.31 -8.19 -22.14
C GLN A 663 2.27 -8.27 -21.02
N GLN A 664 1.57 -7.17 -20.71
CA GLN A 664 0.54 -7.17 -19.67
C GLN A 664 -0.66 -8.07 -20.01
N SER A 665 -1.00 -8.17 -21.30
CA SER A 665 -2.03 -9.11 -21.74
C SER A 665 -1.60 -10.57 -21.61
N GLU A 666 -0.32 -10.90 -21.77
CA GLU A 666 0.20 -12.26 -21.51
C GLU A 666 0.04 -12.67 -20.05
N PHE A 667 0.25 -11.76 -19.09
CA PHE A 667 0.07 -12.04 -17.65
C PHE A 667 -1.39 -12.28 -17.24
N THR A 668 -2.35 -11.93 -18.11
CA THR A 668 -3.79 -12.02 -17.80
C THR A 668 -4.54 -12.98 -18.73
N SER A 669 -3.84 -13.59 -19.70
CA SER A 669 -4.34 -14.69 -20.53
C SER A 669 -4.85 -15.85 -19.69
N ILE A 670 -5.93 -16.49 -20.16
CA ILE A 670 -6.52 -17.70 -19.53
C ILE A 670 -5.86 -18.98 -20.04
N LYS A 671 -5.37 -18.99 -21.29
CA LYS A 671 -4.81 -20.20 -21.93
C LYS A 671 -3.34 -20.42 -21.58
N ASP A 672 -2.53 -19.38 -21.74
CA ASP A 672 -1.07 -19.43 -21.61
C ASP A 672 -0.60 -18.21 -20.80
N ARG A 673 -0.75 -18.27 -19.47
CA ARG A 673 -0.41 -17.16 -18.57
C ARG A 673 1.09 -17.08 -18.36
N ALA A 674 1.70 -15.95 -18.73
CA ALA A 674 3.11 -15.66 -18.42
C ALA A 674 3.32 -15.46 -16.91
N ASP A 675 4.52 -15.78 -16.41
CA ASP A 675 4.89 -15.61 -15.01
C ASP A 675 5.30 -14.15 -14.72
N PHE A 676 4.48 -13.46 -13.93
CA PHE A 676 4.77 -12.09 -13.49
C PHE A 676 5.93 -12.01 -12.48
N THR A 677 6.27 -13.11 -11.80
CA THR A 677 7.13 -13.08 -10.61
C THR A 677 8.63 -12.96 -10.89
N ALA A 678 9.04 -13.06 -12.16
CA ALA A 678 10.42 -12.92 -12.61
C ALA A 678 11.14 -11.73 -11.95
N LEU A 679 12.42 -11.92 -11.60
CA LEU A 679 13.18 -10.99 -10.76
C LEU A 679 13.23 -9.55 -11.32
N ASP A 680 13.16 -9.40 -12.64
CA ASP A 680 13.26 -8.09 -13.32
C ASP A 680 11.97 -7.25 -13.22
N ASN A 681 10.83 -7.84 -12.86
CA ASN A 681 9.58 -7.10 -12.70
C ASN A 681 9.55 -6.39 -11.33
N THR A 682 9.26 -5.09 -11.36
CA THR A 682 8.91 -4.32 -10.16
C THR A 682 7.43 -4.54 -9.77
N MET A 683 7.00 -3.97 -8.65
CA MET A 683 5.60 -4.04 -8.18
C MET A 683 4.89 -2.68 -8.31
N PRO A 684 4.44 -2.29 -9.51
CA PRO A 684 3.75 -1.02 -9.72
C PRO A 684 2.37 -0.97 -9.06
N HIS A 685 1.74 -2.12 -8.78
CA HIS A 685 0.35 -2.20 -8.30
C HIS A 685 0.14 -1.49 -6.95
N TYR A 686 1.20 -1.32 -6.15
CA TYR A 686 1.15 -0.51 -4.91
C TYR A 686 0.70 0.93 -5.16
N TRP A 687 1.17 1.55 -6.25
CA TRP A 687 0.85 2.94 -6.62
C TRP A 687 -0.43 3.06 -7.45
N ALA A 688 -0.98 1.94 -7.94
CA ALA A 688 -2.21 1.90 -8.74
C ALA A 688 -3.50 1.88 -7.88
N ARG A 689 -3.37 1.85 -6.55
CA ARG A 689 -4.49 1.74 -5.61
C ARG A 689 -5.37 2.99 -5.61
N SER A 690 -6.68 2.81 -5.72
CA SER A 690 -7.65 3.90 -5.81
C SER A 690 -7.88 4.64 -4.49
N ASN A 691 -7.48 4.09 -3.35
CA ASN A 691 -7.49 4.76 -2.05
C ASN A 691 -6.26 5.65 -1.81
N MET A 692 -5.31 5.73 -2.77
CA MET A 692 -4.09 6.53 -2.66
C MET A 692 -3.84 7.34 -3.94
N THR A 693 -4.88 8.02 -4.41
CA THR A 693 -4.80 8.82 -5.64
C THR A 693 -4.22 10.22 -5.39
N VAL A 694 -4.33 10.73 -4.16
CA VAL A 694 -3.80 12.04 -3.77
C VAL A 694 -2.35 11.87 -3.24
N PRO A 695 -1.43 12.81 -3.52
CA PRO A 695 -0.05 12.72 -3.04
C PRO A 695 0.09 12.61 -1.51
N SER A 696 -0.77 13.28 -0.74
CA SER A 696 -0.77 13.18 0.73
C SER A 696 -1.05 11.76 1.21
N ASP A 697 -2.03 11.06 0.62
CA ASP A 697 -2.35 9.67 0.96
C ASP A 697 -1.15 8.74 0.68
N LYS A 698 -0.38 9.03 -0.38
CA LYS A 698 0.87 8.33 -0.70
C LYS A 698 1.94 8.55 0.35
N ALA A 699 2.14 9.78 0.79
CA ALA A 699 3.08 10.13 1.84
C ALA A 699 2.72 9.44 3.18
N LEU A 700 1.43 9.43 3.55
CA LEU A 700 0.95 8.73 4.74
C LEU A 700 1.17 7.23 4.65
N ALA A 701 0.71 6.59 3.58
CA ALA A 701 0.87 5.15 3.39
C ALA A 701 2.34 4.73 3.37
N PHE A 702 3.22 5.56 2.79
CA PHE A 702 4.67 5.36 2.82
C PHE A 702 5.21 5.43 4.26
N GLY A 703 4.83 6.45 5.03
CA GLY A 703 5.20 6.61 6.43
C GLY A 703 4.78 5.42 7.29
N TYR A 704 3.53 4.97 7.16
CA TYR A 704 3.05 3.76 7.82
C TYR A 704 3.82 2.52 7.38
N THR A 705 3.81 2.20 6.09
CA THR A 705 4.30 0.92 5.57
C THR A 705 5.79 0.77 5.82
N PHE A 706 6.59 1.80 5.50
CA PHE A 706 8.02 1.66 5.38
C PHE A 706 8.81 2.35 6.49
N LEU A 707 8.28 3.39 7.14
CA LEU A 707 8.99 4.08 8.21
C LEU A 707 8.47 3.72 9.61
N GLY A 708 7.29 3.10 9.71
CA GLY A 708 6.64 2.83 10.99
C GLY A 708 6.23 4.12 11.71
N MET A 709 5.92 5.18 10.95
CA MET A 709 5.63 6.52 11.45
C MET A 709 4.22 6.94 11.08
N ARG A 710 3.54 7.61 12.01
CA ARG A 710 2.18 8.14 11.82
C ARG A 710 2.26 9.63 11.49
N LEU A 711 2.06 9.99 10.22
CA LEU A 711 2.20 11.37 9.75
C LEU A 711 0.87 12.12 9.69
N ASP A 712 -0.25 11.49 10.08
CA ASP A 712 -1.60 12.02 9.89
C ASP A 712 -1.83 13.35 10.58
N CYS A 713 -1.33 13.50 11.82
CA CYS A 713 -1.45 14.76 12.55
C CYS A 713 -0.71 15.89 11.85
N ALA A 714 0.43 15.59 11.22
CA ALA A 714 1.25 16.55 10.50
C ALA A 714 0.54 17.17 9.27
N GLN A 715 -0.56 16.58 8.80
CA GLN A 715 -1.34 17.15 7.69
C GLN A 715 -2.00 18.48 8.06
N CYS A 716 -2.47 18.60 9.30
CA CYS A 716 -3.32 19.70 9.74
C CYS A 716 -2.62 20.63 10.74
N HIS A 717 -1.69 20.10 11.53
CA HIS A 717 -0.94 20.84 12.54
C HIS A 717 0.41 20.17 12.80
N LYS A 718 1.26 20.73 13.67
CA LYS A 718 2.52 20.08 14.06
C LYS A 718 2.25 18.77 14.81
N HIS A 719 2.99 17.71 14.50
CA HIS A 719 2.83 16.39 15.12
C HIS A 719 3.03 16.42 16.65
N PRO A 720 2.06 16.03 17.48
CA PRO A 720 2.11 16.23 18.94
C PRO A 720 3.30 15.54 19.62
N PHE A 721 3.72 14.40 19.07
CA PHE A 721 4.71 13.49 19.65
C PHE A 721 6.03 13.43 18.87
N ASP A 722 6.17 14.26 17.84
CA ASP A 722 7.37 14.27 16.99
C ASP A 722 7.71 15.68 16.51
N GLU A 723 8.83 15.85 15.81
CA GLU A 723 9.32 17.15 15.35
C GLU A 723 8.67 17.62 14.03
N TRP A 724 7.86 16.78 13.38
CA TRP A 724 7.29 17.05 12.07
C TRP A 724 6.25 18.18 12.09
N SER A 725 6.55 19.29 11.40
CA SER A 725 5.59 20.37 11.19
C SER A 725 4.66 20.11 10.01
N GLN A 726 3.61 20.94 9.87
CA GLN A 726 2.74 20.90 8.70
C GLN A 726 3.49 21.20 7.40
N GLN A 727 4.46 22.11 7.46
CA GLN A 727 5.28 22.45 6.31
C GLN A 727 6.23 21.30 5.93
N ASP A 728 6.79 20.58 6.91
CA ASP A 728 7.61 19.39 6.64
C ASP A 728 6.79 18.31 5.93
N PHE A 729 5.56 18.05 6.39
CA PHE A 729 4.67 17.08 5.73
C PHE A 729 4.33 17.51 4.30
N LYS A 730 4.06 18.81 4.07
CA LYS A 730 3.81 19.34 2.73
C LYS A 730 5.01 19.15 1.80
N LEU A 731 6.21 19.49 2.24
CA LEU A 731 7.44 19.32 1.45
C LEU A 731 7.82 17.84 1.27
N PHE A 732 7.52 16.98 2.23
CA PHE A 732 7.68 15.52 2.08
C PHE A 732 6.68 14.95 1.06
N THR A 733 5.47 15.51 0.99
CA THR A 733 4.46 15.12 0.01
C THR A 733 4.90 15.38 -1.44
N GLU A 734 5.78 16.35 -1.67
CA GLU A 734 6.27 16.72 -3.01
C GLU A 734 6.96 15.56 -3.74
N PHE A 735 7.62 14.63 -3.02
CA PHE A 735 8.21 13.42 -3.61
C PHE A 735 7.18 12.51 -4.30
N PHE A 736 5.90 12.59 -3.93
CA PHE A 736 4.85 11.69 -4.41
C PHE A 736 3.94 12.31 -5.48
N THR A 737 4.08 13.62 -5.75
CA THR A 737 3.20 14.39 -6.66
C THR A 737 3.28 13.91 -8.12
N ARG A 738 4.46 13.45 -8.52
CA ARG A 738 4.79 13.03 -9.88
C ARG A 738 4.48 11.56 -10.18
N ILE A 739 4.09 10.78 -9.18
CA ILE A 739 3.66 9.38 -9.36
C ILE A 739 2.23 9.38 -9.93
N LYS A 740 2.04 8.91 -11.16
CA LYS A 740 0.71 8.85 -11.80
C LYS A 740 0.31 7.41 -12.10
N PHE A 741 -0.98 7.11 -12.00
CA PHE A 741 -1.58 5.89 -12.54
C PHE A 741 -2.60 6.26 -13.61
N GLY A 742 -2.33 5.92 -14.87
CA GLY A 742 -3.17 6.35 -15.98
C GLY A 742 -2.57 6.07 -17.35
N VAL A 743 -2.77 6.99 -18.28
CA VAL A 743 -2.21 6.93 -19.63
C VAL A 743 -1.19 8.06 -19.74
N PRO A 744 0.11 7.77 -19.89
CA PRO A 744 1.13 8.80 -20.05
C PRO A 744 0.96 9.54 -21.39
N PRO A 745 1.56 10.72 -21.54
CA PRO A 745 1.40 11.54 -22.73
C PRO A 745 1.74 10.84 -24.06
N ASP A 746 2.83 10.07 -24.13
CA ASP A 746 3.25 9.29 -25.30
C ASP A 746 2.24 8.19 -25.67
N ALA A 747 1.63 7.55 -24.68
CA ALA A 747 0.67 6.48 -24.92
C ALA A 747 -0.72 6.94 -25.34
N ARG A 748 -1.07 8.24 -25.22
CA ARG A 748 -2.48 8.69 -25.36
C ARG A 748 -3.12 8.29 -26.67
N VAL A 749 -2.42 8.53 -27.76
CA VAL A 749 -2.87 8.25 -29.12
C VAL A 749 -3.01 6.74 -29.32
N LEU A 750 -1.93 5.99 -29.08
CA LEU A 750 -1.94 4.53 -29.25
C LEU A 750 -2.95 3.83 -28.33
N HIS A 751 -3.16 4.34 -27.11
CA HIS A 751 -4.19 3.86 -26.19
C HIS A 751 -5.61 4.11 -26.76
N GLU A 752 -5.88 5.31 -27.26
CA GLU A 752 -7.16 5.66 -27.90
C GLU A 752 -7.41 4.84 -29.16
N GLU A 753 -6.40 4.66 -29.99
CA GLU A 753 -6.45 3.84 -31.20
C GLU A 753 -6.70 2.38 -30.90
N THR A 754 -5.96 1.81 -29.94
CA THR A 754 -6.15 0.40 -29.54
C THR A 754 -7.54 0.19 -28.96
N ARG A 755 -8.04 1.13 -28.14
CA ARG A 755 -9.44 1.13 -27.70
C ARG A 755 -10.41 1.15 -28.88
N ASN A 756 -10.16 2.02 -29.86
CA ASN A 756 -11.02 2.15 -31.03
C ASN A 756 -11.01 0.86 -31.85
N MET A 757 -9.83 0.28 -32.15
CA MET A 757 -9.64 -1.01 -32.84
C MET A 757 -10.38 -2.15 -32.15
N LEU A 758 -10.25 -2.22 -30.83
CA LEU A 758 -10.99 -3.16 -29.98
C LEU A 758 -12.47 -2.83 -29.88
N GLY A 759 -12.94 -1.85 -30.66
CA GLY A 759 -14.33 -1.51 -30.86
C GLY A 759 -15.11 -1.31 -29.58
N VAL A 760 -14.44 -0.74 -28.57
CA VAL A 760 -15.04 -0.34 -27.30
C VAL A 760 -15.48 1.11 -27.46
N PRO A 761 -16.76 1.40 -27.76
CA PRO A 761 -17.21 2.74 -28.11
C PRO A 761 -17.05 3.70 -26.94
N VAL A 762 -16.57 4.92 -27.23
CA VAL A 762 -16.49 6.01 -26.25
C VAL A 762 -17.88 6.32 -25.66
N LYS A 763 -18.92 6.22 -26.50
CA LYS A 763 -20.34 6.49 -26.20
C LYS A 763 -21.08 5.35 -25.48
N LEU A 764 -20.43 4.27 -25.06
CA LEU A 764 -21.10 3.24 -24.25
C LEU A 764 -21.64 3.84 -22.94
N ASN A 765 -22.90 3.50 -22.62
CA ASN A 765 -23.67 4.13 -21.55
C ASN A 765 -23.12 3.92 -20.12
N THR A 766 -22.10 3.08 -19.91
CA THR A 766 -21.43 2.95 -18.60
C THR A 766 -19.96 2.54 -18.71
N ALA A 767 -19.15 2.96 -17.74
CA ALA A 767 -17.77 2.48 -17.58
C ALA A 767 -17.68 0.95 -17.37
N ALA A 768 -18.76 0.32 -16.87
CA ALA A 768 -18.83 -1.12 -16.62
C ALA A 768 -18.84 -1.95 -17.92
N LEU A 769 -19.63 -1.56 -18.92
CA LEU A 769 -19.67 -2.25 -20.23
C LEU A 769 -18.33 -2.16 -20.98
N ARG A 770 -17.64 -1.02 -20.85
CA ARG A 770 -16.28 -0.86 -21.40
C ARG A 770 -15.30 -1.83 -20.74
N ARG A 771 -15.37 -1.96 -19.41
CA ARG A 771 -14.51 -2.85 -18.63
C ARG A 771 -14.76 -4.33 -18.95
N GLN A 772 -16.02 -4.76 -19.07
CA GLN A 772 -16.37 -6.13 -19.47
C GLN A 772 -15.89 -6.51 -20.88
N SER A 773 -15.87 -5.53 -21.80
CA SER A 773 -15.36 -5.76 -23.16
C SER A 773 -13.84 -6.03 -23.15
N TYR A 774 -13.06 -5.26 -22.40
CA TYR A 774 -11.62 -5.50 -22.28
C TYR A 774 -11.29 -6.83 -21.62
N LEU A 775 -12.08 -7.22 -20.61
CA LEU A 775 -11.94 -8.51 -19.93
C LEU A 775 -12.02 -9.70 -20.88
N ARG A 776 -13.04 -9.68 -21.76
CA ARG A 776 -13.23 -10.74 -22.75
C ARG A 776 -12.09 -10.78 -23.77
N ILE A 777 -11.60 -9.62 -24.17
CA ILE A 777 -10.49 -9.48 -25.14
C ILE A 777 -9.17 -9.96 -24.52
N ALA A 778 -8.88 -9.58 -23.27
CA ALA A 778 -7.68 -10.05 -22.57
C ALA A 778 -7.72 -11.57 -22.32
N ALA A 779 -8.88 -12.13 -22.00
CA ALA A 779 -9.08 -13.58 -21.87
C ALA A 779 -8.80 -14.36 -23.19
N GLU A 780 -8.97 -13.72 -24.34
CA GLU A 780 -8.63 -14.26 -25.67
C GLU A 780 -7.13 -14.16 -25.98
N GLY A 781 -6.30 -13.64 -25.07
CA GLY A 781 -4.86 -13.46 -25.24
C GLY A 781 -4.48 -12.22 -26.05
N ARG A 782 -5.40 -11.27 -26.21
CA ARG A 782 -5.20 -10.08 -27.05
C ARG A 782 -4.76 -8.88 -26.22
N SER A 783 -3.92 -8.03 -26.82
CA SER A 783 -3.47 -6.77 -26.23
C SER A 783 -4.65 -5.83 -25.98
N ILE A 784 -4.74 -5.28 -24.76
CA ILE A 784 -5.70 -4.23 -24.40
C ILE A 784 -4.94 -2.95 -24.01
N PRO A 785 -5.57 -1.77 -24.11
CA PRO A 785 -4.95 -0.51 -23.71
C PRO A 785 -4.87 -0.41 -22.18
N TRP A 786 -3.77 -0.93 -21.64
CA TRP A 786 -3.49 -0.94 -20.21
C TRP A 786 -3.20 0.46 -19.66
N ARG A 787 -3.58 0.69 -18.41
CA ARG A 787 -3.10 1.83 -17.63
C ARG A 787 -1.80 1.46 -16.95
N GLU A 788 -0.97 2.45 -16.71
CA GLU A 788 0.36 2.27 -16.15
C GLU A 788 0.63 3.24 -15.00
N VAL A 789 1.53 2.80 -14.12
CA VAL A 789 2.23 3.64 -13.16
C VAL A 789 3.47 4.19 -13.84
N TYR A 790 3.57 5.52 -13.90
CA TYR A 790 4.70 6.24 -14.48
C TYR A 790 5.02 7.49 -13.66
N ILE A 791 6.21 8.04 -13.89
CA ILE A 791 6.65 9.30 -13.28
C ILE A 791 6.47 10.42 -14.29
N GLU A 792 5.61 11.38 -13.95
CA GLU A 792 5.43 12.58 -14.73
C GLU A 792 6.67 13.48 -14.61
N PRO A 793 7.14 14.12 -15.69
CA PRO A 793 8.19 15.13 -15.62
C PRO A 793 7.81 16.29 -14.68
N ALA A 794 8.81 16.97 -14.11
CA ALA A 794 8.56 18.16 -13.29
C ALA A 794 7.86 19.26 -14.11
N GLN A 795 6.86 19.92 -13.51
CA GLN A 795 6.15 21.03 -14.13
C GLN A 795 6.77 22.35 -13.65
N GLY A 796 7.68 22.92 -14.45
CA GLY A 796 8.35 24.20 -14.16
C GLY A 796 9.78 24.06 -13.62
N ASP A 797 10.41 25.19 -13.34
CA ASP A 797 11.86 25.28 -13.10
C ASP A 797 12.28 24.96 -11.65
N LEU A 798 11.35 25.03 -10.68
CA LEU A 798 11.65 24.83 -9.25
C LEU A 798 10.51 24.11 -8.50
N GLN A 799 10.80 22.89 -8.07
CA GLN A 799 10.02 22.06 -7.16
C GLN A 799 10.92 21.65 -5.99
N LEU A 800 10.59 22.15 -4.80
CA LEU A 800 11.32 21.85 -3.56
C LEU A 800 10.61 20.74 -2.79
N ALA A 801 11.35 19.75 -2.33
CA ALA A 801 10.88 18.70 -1.44
C ALA A 801 11.80 18.62 -0.22
N LYS A 802 11.36 17.99 0.87
CA LYS A 802 12.17 17.87 2.09
C LYS A 802 12.02 16.48 2.69
N LEU A 803 13.14 15.82 2.93
CA LEU A 803 13.17 14.55 3.67
C LEU A 803 12.81 14.81 5.13
N LEU A 804 12.19 13.85 5.83
CA LEU A 804 11.89 14.02 7.25
C LEU A 804 13.20 14.19 8.03
N GLY A 805 13.34 15.33 8.74
CA GLY A 805 14.56 15.69 9.47
C GLY A 805 15.74 16.12 8.58
N GLY A 806 15.56 16.24 7.26
CA GLY A 806 16.60 16.64 6.30
C GLY A 806 16.49 18.10 5.83
N GLU A 807 17.34 18.47 4.88
CA GLU A 807 17.32 19.77 4.20
C GLU A 807 16.34 19.77 3.00
N GLU A 808 16.01 20.97 2.50
CA GLU A 808 15.23 21.12 1.26
C GLU A 808 16.06 20.72 0.03
N ILE A 809 15.45 19.96 -0.86
CA ILE A 809 16.04 19.38 -2.07
C ILE A 809 15.25 19.87 -3.27
N ASN A 810 15.95 20.40 -4.29
CA ASN A 810 15.34 20.72 -5.58
C ASN A 810 15.17 19.43 -6.41
N ILE A 811 13.95 18.93 -6.53
CA ILE A 811 13.61 17.70 -7.24
C ILE A 811 13.23 17.92 -8.71
N SER A 812 13.35 19.15 -9.23
CA SER A 812 12.96 19.48 -10.61
C SER A 812 13.82 18.78 -11.67
N GLN A 813 15.10 18.57 -11.36
CA GLN A 813 16.07 17.94 -12.26
C GLN A 813 16.22 16.43 -12.03
N ILE A 814 15.49 15.88 -11.05
CA ILE A 814 15.53 14.45 -10.71
C ILE A 814 14.43 13.76 -11.53
N HIS A 815 14.81 12.73 -12.30
CA HIS A 815 13.86 12.00 -13.12
C HIS A 815 12.80 11.30 -12.26
N ASP A 816 13.23 10.50 -11.26
CA ASP A 816 12.34 9.88 -10.28
C ASP A 816 12.67 10.34 -8.85
N PRO A 817 11.89 11.25 -8.25
CA PRO A 817 12.10 11.72 -6.88
C PRO A 817 12.12 10.60 -5.82
N ARG A 818 11.54 9.42 -6.12
CA ARG A 818 11.49 8.29 -5.20
C ARG A 818 12.86 7.63 -5.00
N GLU A 819 13.80 7.79 -5.93
CA GLU A 819 15.18 7.30 -5.77
C GLU A 819 15.89 7.97 -4.60
N VAL A 820 15.60 9.26 -4.39
CA VAL A 820 16.08 10.02 -3.22
C VAL A 820 15.52 9.43 -1.93
N LEU A 821 14.21 9.12 -1.91
CA LEU A 821 13.56 8.49 -0.76
C LEU A 821 14.17 7.12 -0.45
N MET A 822 14.36 6.28 -1.46
CA MET A 822 14.96 4.95 -1.28
C MET A 822 16.37 5.03 -0.74
N THR A 823 17.20 5.91 -1.31
CA THR A 823 18.58 6.11 -0.85
C THR A 823 18.60 6.62 0.59
N TRP A 824 17.74 7.57 0.94
CA TRP A 824 17.59 8.09 2.29
C TRP A 824 17.12 7.04 3.30
N MET A 825 16.26 6.10 2.91
CA MET A 825 15.78 5.03 3.79
C MET A 825 16.86 4.00 4.14
N LEU A 826 17.85 3.83 3.25
CA LEU A 826 18.90 2.82 3.40
C LEU A 826 20.17 3.38 4.05
N ASN A 827 20.35 4.71 4.06
CA ASN A 827 21.57 5.37 4.54
C ASN A 827 21.44 5.91 5.97
N GLU A 828 22.57 5.93 6.68
CA GLU A 828 22.73 6.61 7.97
C GLU A 828 22.52 8.13 7.84
N PRO A 829 21.97 8.83 8.86
CA PRO A 829 21.59 8.33 10.19
C PRO A 829 20.19 7.69 10.25
N ASN A 830 19.51 7.51 9.12
CA ASN A 830 18.10 7.16 9.09
C ASN A 830 17.88 5.63 9.06
N HIS A 831 17.71 5.04 10.25
CA HIS A 831 17.32 3.65 10.37
C HIS A 831 15.82 3.44 10.62
N TYR A 832 14.92 4.42 10.35
CA TYR A 832 13.47 4.20 10.52
C TYR A 832 12.98 2.99 9.71
N PHE A 833 13.50 2.80 8.50
CA PHE A 833 13.17 1.66 7.64
C PHE A 833 13.46 0.30 8.31
N ALA A 834 14.71 0.08 8.73
CA ALA A 834 15.11 -1.16 9.40
C ALA A 834 14.46 -1.29 10.78
N LYS A 835 14.39 -0.21 11.58
CA LYS A 835 13.74 -0.19 12.90
C LYS A 835 12.28 -0.61 12.83
N ALA A 836 11.52 -0.04 11.89
CA ALA A 836 10.10 -0.34 11.73
C ALA A 836 9.89 -1.82 11.42
N PHE A 837 10.66 -2.39 10.49
CA PHE A 837 10.54 -3.79 10.14
C PHE A 837 10.97 -4.71 11.30
N VAL A 838 12.15 -4.49 11.88
CA VAL A 838 12.64 -5.27 13.03
C VAL A 838 11.65 -5.23 14.20
N ASN A 839 11.11 -4.06 14.52
CA ASN A 839 10.16 -3.91 15.61
C ASN A 839 8.83 -4.63 15.34
N ARG A 840 8.34 -4.65 14.09
CA ARG A 840 7.16 -5.44 13.69
C ARG A 840 7.39 -6.94 13.80
N ILE A 841 8.55 -7.42 13.34
CA ILE A 841 8.90 -8.84 13.46
C ILE A 841 9.01 -9.22 14.95
N TRP A 842 9.65 -8.38 15.77
CA TRP A 842 9.69 -8.59 17.22
C TRP A 842 8.28 -8.63 17.84
N ALA A 843 7.43 -7.65 17.52
CA ALA A 843 6.05 -7.59 18.01
C ALA A 843 5.24 -8.81 17.61
N HIS A 844 5.46 -9.37 16.41
CA HIS A 844 4.84 -10.62 15.98
C HIS A 844 5.19 -11.77 16.94
N TYR A 845 6.45 -11.93 17.34
CA TYR A 845 6.88 -13.01 18.25
C TYR A 845 6.51 -12.79 19.72
N PHE A 846 6.47 -11.55 20.20
CA PHE A 846 6.28 -11.23 21.62
C PHE A 846 4.91 -10.63 21.96
N ASN A 847 4.02 -10.44 20.97
CA ASN A 847 2.74 -9.73 21.07
C ASN A 847 2.84 -8.23 21.43
N VAL A 848 4.05 -7.75 21.75
CA VAL A 848 4.37 -6.37 22.12
C VAL A 848 5.70 -6.02 21.46
N GLY A 849 5.75 -4.88 20.77
CA GLY A 849 6.98 -4.38 20.16
C GLY A 849 7.98 -3.85 21.20
N ILE A 850 9.26 -3.75 20.81
CA ILE A 850 10.25 -3.00 21.60
C ILE A 850 9.83 -1.53 21.68
N ILE A 851 9.25 -1.03 20.59
CA ILE A 851 8.40 0.16 20.55
C ILE A 851 6.96 -0.32 20.37
N ASN A 852 6.04 0.12 21.23
CA ASN A 852 4.64 -0.29 21.16
C ASN A 852 3.72 0.94 21.23
N PRO A 853 2.76 1.13 20.31
CA PRO A 853 2.43 0.27 19.16
C PRO A 853 3.58 0.08 18.14
N PRO A 854 3.61 -1.04 17.38
CA PRO A 854 4.75 -1.36 16.50
C PRO A 854 5.00 -0.38 15.35
N ASP A 855 3.99 0.41 15.00
CA ASP A 855 3.91 1.36 13.89
C ASP A 855 3.85 2.82 14.37
N ASP A 856 4.30 3.09 15.59
CA ASP A 856 4.30 4.41 16.21
C ASP A 856 5.72 4.82 16.66
N LEU A 857 6.66 4.80 15.72
CA LEU A 857 8.04 5.25 15.94
C LEU A 857 8.07 6.77 15.97
N ASN A 858 8.15 7.36 17.16
CA ASN A 858 8.28 8.80 17.37
C ASN A 858 9.14 9.11 18.61
N GLN A 859 9.57 10.37 18.77
CA GLN A 859 10.47 10.79 19.87
C GLN A 859 9.85 10.67 21.27
N ALA A 860 8.52 10.76 21.38
CA ALA A 860 7.78 10.58 22.64
C ALA A 860 7.45 9.10 22.95
N ASN A 861 7.70 8.18 22.01
CA ASN A 861 7.50 6.74 22.15
C ASN A 861 8.83 5.97 22.03
N PRO A 862 9.78 6.19 22.96
CA PRO A 862 11.09 5.53 22.89
C PRO A 862 11.00 4.01 23.11
N PRO A 863 11.98 3.24 22.61
CA PRO A 863 12.04 1.80 22.80
C PRO A 863 12.20 1.41 24.27
N SER A 864 11.46 0.39 24.72
CA SER A 864 11.58 -0.18 26.07
C SER A 864 13.00 -0.71 26.36
N ASN A 865 13.67 -1.17 25.31
CA ASN A 865 15.07 -1.60 25.33
C ASN A 865 15.82 -1.14 24.07
N LYS A 866 16.36 0.09 24.11
CA LYS A 866 17.09 0.68 22.97
C LYS A 866 18.26 -0.18 22.49
N ALA A 867 19.06 -0.72 23.41
CA ALA A 867 20.25 -1.50 23.07
C ALA A 867 19.90 -2.79 22.32
N LEU A 868 18.80 -3.45 22.71
CA LEU A 868 18.26 -4.60 21.98
C LEU A 868 17.82 -4.23 20.55
N LEU A 869 17.05 -3.14 20.41
CA LEU A 869 16.57 -2.70 19.09
C LEU A 869 17.74 -2.32 18.18
N ASP A 870 18.71 -1.56 18.69
CA ASP A 870 19.90 -1.16 17.92
C ASP A 870 20.69 -2.38 17.45
N TYR A 871 20.89 -3.39 18.31
CA TYR A 871 21.57 -4.64 17.95
C TYR A 871 20.86 -5.39 16.82
N LEU A 872 19.54 -5.58 16.93
CA LEU A 872 18.77 -6.29 15.91
C LEU A 872 18.74 -5.53 14.59
N VAL A 873 18.63 -4.20 14.63
CA VAL A 873 18.67 -3.34 13.43
C VAL A 873 20.01 -3.42 12.73
N GLN A 874 21.11 -3.32 13.48
CA GLN A 874 22.45 -3.39 12.89
C GLN A 874 22.69 -4.76 12.24
N GLY A 875 22.38 -5.85 12.94
CA GLY A 875 22.54 -7.19 12.38
C GLY A 875 21.62 -7.44 11.18
N PHE A 876 20.41 -6.86 11.17
CA PHE A 876 19.51 -6.98 10.03
C PHE A 876 20.08 -6.29 8.79
N ILE A 877 20.63 -5.08 8.94
CA ILE A 877 21.30 -4.35 7.86
C ILE A 877 22.54 -5.13 7.37
N GLU A 878 23.41 -5.57 8.29
CA GLU A 878 24.64 -6.32 7.96
C GLU A 878 24.36 -7.66 7.27
N SER A 879 23.22 -8.29 7.57
CA SER A 879 22.77 -9.51 6.89
C SER A 879 22.27 -9.28 5.45
N GLY A 880 22.23 -8.04 4.97
CA GLY A 880 21.61 -7.69 3.71
C GLY A 880 20.08 -7.72 3.78
N TYR A 881 19.53 -7.29 4.93
CA TYR A 881 18.10 -7.29 5.21
C TYR A 881 17.45 -8.68 5.12
N ASP A 882 18.16 -9.72 5.56
CA ASP A 882 17.72 -11.12 5.54
C ASP A 882 16.64 -11.39 6.59
N MET A 883 15.41 -11.67 6.12
CA MET A 883 14.28 -11.98 7.00
C MET A 883 14.52 -13.26 7.81
N LYS A 884 15.03 -14.34 7.19
CA LYS A 884 15.28 -15.61 7.86
C LYS A 884 16.35 -15.44 8.96
N TRP A 885 17.37 -14.62 8.73
CA TRP A 885 18.33 -14.25 9.78
C TRP A 885 17.64 -13.63 11.00
N LEU A 886 16.70 -12.71 10.79
CA LEU A 886 16.00 -12.04 11.89
C LEU A 886 15.10 -13.01 12.66
N HIS A 887 14.30 -13.83 11.95
CA HIS A 887 13.45 -14.86 12.56
C HIS A 887 14.28 -15.86 13.38
N ARG A 888 15.39 -16.34 12.82
CA ARG A 888 16.34 -17.25 13.48
C ARG A 888 16.95 -16.63 14.73
N THR A 889 17.39 -15.38 14.64
CA THR A 889 18.04 -14.67 15.76
C THR A 889 17.08 -14.49 16.93
N ILE A 890 15.82 -14.17 16.66
CA ILE A 890 14.79 -14.04 17.70
C ILE A 890 14.44 -15.40 18.31
N ALA A 891 14.12 -16.40 17.49
CA ALA A 891 13.60 -17.69 17.98
C ALA A 891 14.66 -18.53 18.73
N ASN A 892 15.94 -18.37 18.41
CA ASN A 892 17.03 -19.02 19.15
C ASN A 892 17.36 -18.35 20.50
N SER A 893 16.80 -17.17 20.79
CA SER A 893 17.01 -16.53 22.09
C SER A 893 16.34 -17.29 23.23
N ARG A 894 16.99 -17.34 24.40
CA ARG A 894 16.36 -17.81 25.64
C ARG A 894 15.13 -16.94 25.95
N THR A 895 15.17 -15.63 25.65
CA THR A 895 14.04 -14.71 25.82
C THR A 895 12.77 -15.18 25.10
N TYR A 896 12.87 -15.63 23.85
CA TYR A 896 11.71 -16.18 23.13
C TYR A 896 11.21 -17.50 23.75
N GLN A 897 12.13 -18.29 24.28
CA GLN A 897 11.87 -19.61 24.86
C GLN A 897 11.48 -19.56 26.35
N LEU A 898 11.10 -18.40 26.89
CA LEU A 898 10.56 -18.29 28.24
C LEU A 898 9.16 -18.91 28.33
N SER A 899 8.84 -19.50 29.47
CA SER A 899 7.48 -19.94 29.78
C SER A 899 6.56 -18.73 29.90
N TRP A 900 5.28 -18.92 29.56
CA TRP A 900 4.24 -17.92 29.77
C TRP A 900 3.83 -17.77 31.23
N ARG A 901 4.16 -18.76 32.07
CA ARG A 901 3.83 -18.75 33.50
C ARG A 901 4.72 -17.71 34.21
N PRO A 902 4.14 -16.63 34.78
CA PRO A 902 4.91 -15.64 35.50
C PRO A 902 5.35 -16.17 36.87
N ASN A 903 6.48 -15.65 37.37
CA ASN A 903 6.89 -15.74 38.76
C ASN A 903 6.39 -14.51 39.55
N GLU A 904 6.72 -14.43 40.84
CA GLU A 904 6.27 -13.33 41.70
C GLU A 904 6.77 -11.95 41.23
N SER A 905 8.03 -11.87 40.79
CA SER A 905 8.66 -10.59 40.42
C SER A 905 8.20 -10.05 39.06
N ASN A 906 7.72 -10.91 38.16
CA ASN A 906 7.42 -10.53 36.78
C ASN A 906 5.92 -10.53 36.42
N ARG A 907 5.04 -10.88 37.37
CA ARG A 907 3.57 -10.95 37.17
C ARG A 907 2.93 -9.68 36.60
N LYS A 908 3.53 -8.51 36.86
CA LYS A 908 3.04 -7.21 36.38
C LYS A 908 3.82 -6.66 35.19
N ASP A 909 4.85 -7.37 34.71
CA ASP A 909 5.58 -6.94 33.54
C ASP A 909 4.75 -7.19 32.28
N THR A 910 4.60 -6.16 31.45
CA THR A 910 3.83 -6.23 30.20
C THR A 910 4.65 -5.84 28.97
N ARG A 911 5.92 -5.42 29.14
CA ARG A 911 6.69 -4.79 28.05
C ARG A 911 8.21 -5.03 28.08
N ASN A 912 8.73 -5.71 29.09
CA ASN A 912 10.18 -5.95 29.23
C ASN A 912 10.61 -7.38 28.89
N PHE A 913 9.69 -8.20 28.36
CA PHE A 913 9.97 -9.55 27.84
C PHE A 913 10.49 -10.52 28.90
N SER A 914 10.00 -10.40 30.14
CA SER A 914 10.36 -11.28 31.26
C SER A 914 9.73 -12.68 31.20
N HIS A 915 8.74 -12.87 30.36
CA HIS A 915 8.02 -14.12 30.12
C HIS A 915 7.31 -14.04 28.76
N ALA A 916 6.82 -15.17 28.26
CA ALA A 916 6.01 -15.17 27.06
C ALA A 916 4.59 -14.66 27.34
N VAL A 917 4.11 -13.74 26.52
CA VAL A 917 2.74 -13.22 26.65
C VAL A 917 1.82 -14.06 25.79
N LEU A 918 0.75 -14.60 26.40
CA LEU A 918 -0.28 -15.33 25.67
C LEU A 918 -0.90 -14.43 24.60
N ARG A 919 -0.98 -14.93 23.37
CA ARG A 919 -1.63 -14.23 22.25
C ARG A 919 -2.68 -15.10 21.60
N ARG A 920 -3.69 -14.49 20.99
CA ARG A 920 -4.66 -15.23 20.19
C ARG A 920 -4.07 -15.64 18.85
N LEU A 921 -4.59 -16.73 18.30
CA LEU A 921 -4.30 -17.12 16.93
C LEU A 921 -4.95 -16.12 15.96
N PRO A 922 -4.19 -15.59 14.97
CA PRO A 922 -4.77 -14.76 13.92
C PRO A 922 -5.83 -15.51 13.11
N ALA A 923 -6.78 -14.78 12.52
CA ALA A 923 -7.93 -15.36 11.81
C ALA A 923 -7.63 -16.57 10.92
N GLU A 924 -6.66 -16.44 10.03
CA GLU A 924 -6.31 -17.50 9.09
C GLU A 924 -5.74 -18.74 9.80
N VAL A 925 -4.92 -18.52 10.83
CA VAL A 925 -4.28 -19.57 11.64
C VAL A 925 -5.31 -20.27 12.53
N ALA A 926 -6.26 -19.54 13.11
CA ALA A 926 -7.33 -20.09 13.93
C ALA A 926 -8.21 -21.07 13.13
N ILE A 927 -8.66 -20.65 11.93
CA ILE A 927 -9.47 -21.52 11.06
C ILE A 927 -8.67 -22.71 10.56
N ASP A 928 -7.42 -22.49 10.15
CA ASP A 928 -6.54 -23.56 9.71
C ASP A 928 -6.20 -24.55 10.83
N ALA A 929 -6.08 -24.09 12.08
CA ALA A 929 -5.86 -24.94 13.25
C ALA A 929 -7.06 -25.85 13.51
N ILE A 930 -8.30 -25.33 13.41
CA ILE A 930 -9.52 -26.14 13.52
C ILE A 930 -9.57 -27.19 12.40
N GLN A 931 -9.25 -26.79 11.17
CA GLN A 931 -9.23 -27.71 10.03
C GLN A 931 -8.16 -28.78 10.19
N GLN A 932 -6.97 -28.45 10.67
CA GLN A 932 -5.88 -29.40 10.90
C GLN A 932 -6.19 -30.36 12.05
N ALA A 933 -6.62 -29.87 13.20
CA ALA A 933 -6.91 -30.68 14.38
C ALA A 933 -7.97 -31.77 14.10
N THR A 934 -8.81 -31.54 13.09
CA THR A 934 -10.02 -32.31 12.81
C THR A 934 -9.94 -33.12 11.50
N ALA A 935 -8.90 -32.87 10.69
CA ALA A 935 -8.62 -33.58 9.44
C ALA A 935 -8.11 -35.01 9.68
N GLY A 936 -8.44 -35.93 8.77
CA GLY A 936 -7.83 -37.27 8.72
C GLY A 936 -6.35 -37.21 8.36
N ASP A 937 -5.61 -38.29 8.62
CA ASP A 937 -4.13 -38.30 8.58
C ASP A 937 -3.55 -37.87 7.23
N LYS A 938 -4.12 -38.39 6.14
CA LYS A 938 -3.70 -38.04 4.79
C LYS A 938 -3.91 -36.56 4.49
N LYS A 939 -5.02 -35.99 4.96
CA LYS A 939 -5.38 -34.58 4.73
C LYS A 939 -4.56 -33.65 5.61
N LEU A 940 -4.29 -34.05 6.86
CA LEU A 940 -3.39 -33.35 7.76
C LEU A 940 -1.97 -33.22 7.17
N LEU A 941 -1.40 -34.32 6.66
CA LEU A 941 -0.09 -34.28 6.00
C LEU A 941 -0.07 -33.38 4.75
N GLN A 942 -1.16 -33.33 3.98
CA GLN A 942 -1.30 -32.40 2.85
C GLN A 942 -1.34 -30.93 3.31
N HIS A 943 -2.05 -30.63 4.40
CA HIS A 943 -2.11 -29.29 4.99
C HIS A 943 -0.75 -28.78 5.45
N VAL A 944 0.15 -29.66 5.91
CA VAL A 944 1.50 -29.32 6.39
C VAL A 944 2.56 -29.33 5.29
N SER A 945 2.45 -30.19 4.28
CA SER A 945 3.47 -30.30 3.21
C SER A 945 3.16 -29.46 1.97
N LYS A 946 1.90 -29.41 1.53
CA LYS A 946 1.50 -28.76 0.27
C LYS A 946 0.78 -27.43 0.48
N MET A 947 0.27 -27.18 1.69
CA MET A 947 -0.57 -26.03 2.02
C MET A 947 -1.91 -25.98 1.26
N ASP A 948 -2.33 -27.08 0.64
CA ASP A 948 -3.54 -27.14 -0.17
C ASP A 948 -4.79 -26.87 0.70
N GLY A 949 -5.63 -25.91 0.28
CA GLY A 949 -6.89 -25.58 0.96
C GLY A 949 -6.75 -24.71 2.22
N ARG A 950 -5.52 -24.38 2.62
CA ARG A 950 -5.23 -23.54 3.79
C ARG A 950 -5.70 -22.09 3.58
N LYS A 951 -6.23 -21.47 4.63
CA LYS A 951 -6.61 -20.06 4.65
C LYS A 951 -5.39 -19.15 4.64
N ILE A 952 -4.26 -19.57 5.22
CA ILE A 952 -3.01 -18.78 5.16
C ILE A 952 -2.47 -18.62 3.72
N THR A 953 -2.84 -19.49 2.78
CA THR A 953 -2.48 -19.36 1.35
C THR A 953 -3.54 -18.64 0.51
N GLN A 954 -4.75 -18.44 1.04
CA GLN A 954 -5.84 -17.84 0.29
C GLN A 954 -5.70 -16.32 0.28
N HIS A 955 -5.29 -15.79 -0.86
CA HIS A 955 -5.48 -14.38 -1.14
C HIS A 955 -6.97 -14.14 -1.41
N PRO A 956 -7.65 -13.24 -0.68
CA PRO A 956 -9.08 -13.03 -0.86
C PRO A 956 -9.40 -12.58 -2.29
N LEU A 957 -10.28 -13.32 -2.95
CA LEU A 957 -10.71 -13.14 -4.35
C LEU A 957 -11.78 -12.06 -4.52
N SER A 958 -12.24 -11.42 -3.44
CA SER A 958 -13.08 -10.21 -3.42
C SER A 958 -13.24 -9.75 -1.95
N PHE A 959 -13.21 -8.44 -1.69
CA PHE A 959 -13.64 -7.89 -0.40
C PHE A 959 -15.10 -7.41 -0.44
N GLN A 960 -15.92 -7.96 -1.33
CA GLN A 960 -17.36 -7.72 -1.30
C GLN A 960 -17.99 -8.64 -0.24
N ALA A 961 -18.76 -8.03 0.65
CA ALA A 961 -19.34 -8.63 1.86
C ALA A 961 -20.40 -9.73 1.63
N ARG A 962 -20.36 -10.47 0.51
CA ARG A 962 -21.41 -11.45 0.18
C ARG A 962 -21.02 -12.91 0.09
N SER A 963 -19.74 -13.33 0.19
CA SER A 963 -19.44 -14.76 0.46
C SER A 963 -17.99 -15.16 0.81
N ILE A 964 -17.01 -14.27 0.96
CA ILE A 964 -15.67 -14.72 1.37
C ILE A 964 -15.58 -14.73 2.90
N ASP A 965 -15.83 -15.93 3.44
CA ASP A 965 -15.48 -16.42 4.78
C ASP A 965 -15.89 -15.51 5.94
N PHE A 966 -17.18 -15.54 6.30
CA PHE A 966 -17.70 -14.92 7.53
C PHE A 966 -16.80 -15.22 8.75
N SER A 967 -16.29 -16.44 8.84
CA SER A 967 -15.35 -16.88 9.87
C SER A 967 -14.07 -16.03 9.93
N LEU A 968 -13.42 -15.72 8.80
CA LEU A 968 -12.22 -14.88 8.79
C LEU A 968 -12.48 -13.46 9.31
N LEU A 969 -13.66 -12.89 9.02
CA LEU A 969 -14.07 -11.60 9.56
C LEU A 969 -14.35 -11.66 11.06
N VAL A 970 -15.01 -12.73 11.54
CA VAL A 970 -15.26 -12.96 12.97
C VAL A 970 -13.95 -12.98 13.78
N PHE A 971 -12.90 -13.61 13.22
CA PHE A 971 -11.58 -13.67 13.84
C PHE A 971 -10.65 -12.50 13.50
N GLY A 972 -11.16 -11.42 12.88
CA GLY A 972 -10.42 -10.15 12.76
C GLY A 972 -9.40 -10.06 11.62
N LYS A 973 -9.63 -10.79 10.51
CA LYS A 973 -8.81 -10.66 9.29
C LYS A 973 -8.82 -9.20 8.79
N PRO A 974 -7.65 -8.59 8.49
CA PRO A 974 -7.60 -7.24 7.95
C PRO A 974 -8.22 -7.17 6.55
N LEU A 975 -9.00 -6.11 6.29
CA LEU A 975 -9.56 -5.84 4.98
C LEU A 975 -8.53 -5.21 4.02
N ARG A 976 -7.37 -4.78 4.54
CA ARG A 976 -6.30 -4.07 3.81
C ARG A 976 -6.82 -2.77 3.19
N THR A 977 -7.59 -2.04 3.99
CA THR A 977 -8.17 -0.75 3.65
C THR A 977 -7.26 0.40 4.01
N THR A 978 -6.41 0.17 5.00
CA THR A 978 -5.34 1.04 5.45
C THR A 978 -4.02 0.26 5.42
N ASN A 979 -2.89 0.96 5.53
CA ASN A 979 -1.58 0.33 5.74
C ASN A 979 -1.21 0.33 7.25
N CYS A 980 -2.20 0.48 8.16
CA CYS A 980 -1.98 0.48 9.61
C CYS A 980 -1.85 -0.94 10.15
N ASP A 981 -0.86 -1.19 11.01
CA ASP A 981 -0.74 -2.46 11.73
C ASP A 981 -1.95 -2.74 12.64
N CYS A 982 -2.68 -1.69 13.03
CA CYS A 982 -3.90 -1.75 13.84
C CYS A 982 -5.14 -2.34 13.12
N GLU A 983 -5.12 -2.53 11.80
CA GLU A 983 -6.27 -3.07 11.05
C GLU A 983 -6.51 -4.56 11.36
N ARG A 984 -5.46 -5.30 11.68
CA ARG A 984 -5.57 -6.69 12.14
C ARG A 984 -6.03 -6.69 13.59
N GLN A 985 -7.13 -7.39 13.88
CA GLN A 985 -7.72 -7.42 15.22
C GLN A 985 -7.58 -8.80 15.85
N ASP A 986 -6.68 -8.91 16.83
CA ASP A 986 -6.46 -10.16 17.57
C ASP A 986 -7.12 -10.15 18.97
N GLN A 987 -7.98 -9.16 19.23
CA GLN A 987 -8.70 -9.02 20.51
C GLN A 987 -9.86 -10.02 20.61
N PRO A 988 -10.14 -10.55 21.82
CA PRO A 988 -11.24 -11.47 22.04
C PRO A 988 -12.60 -10.80 21.82
N THR A 989 -13.50 -11.47 21.11
CA THR A 989 -14.90 -11.01 20.97
C THR A 989 -15.89 -12.12 21.32
N LEU A 990 -17.10 -11.73 21.75
CA LEU A 990 -18.18 -12.68 22.02
C LEU A 990 -18.55 -13.49 20.76
N LEU A 991 -18.48 -12.86 19.59
CA LEU A 991 -18.85 -13.47 18.31
C LEU A 991 -17.93 -14.66 17.96
N GLN A 992 -16.63 -14.56 18.27
CA GLN A 992 -15.68 -15.66 18.09
C GLN A 992 -16.07 -16.88 18.93
N SER A 993 -16.40 -16.68 20.21
CA SER A 993 -16.81 -17.76 21.11
C SER A 993 -18.13 -18.40 20.68
N LEU A 994 -19.08 -17.60 20.16
CA LEU A 994 -20.35 -18.12 19.63
C LEU A 994 -20.15 -18.93 18.36
N TYR A 995 -19.23 -18.50 17.48
CA TYR A 995 -18.90 -19.21 16.24
C TYR A 995 -18.35 -20.62 16.53
N VAL A 996 -17.35 -20.74 17.40
CA VAL A 996 -16.72 -22.05 17.71
C VAL A 996 -17.68 -23.02 18.43
N ARG A 997 -18.71 -22.53 19.10
CA ARG A 997 -19.66 -23.39 19.83
C ARG A 997 -20.83 -23.88 19.00
N ASN A 998 -21.38 -23.00 18.15
CA ASN A 998 -22.74 -23.17 17.63
C ASN A 998 -22.82 -23.08 16.10
N ASP A 999 -21.77 -22.62 15.41
CA ASP A 999 -21.83 -22.45 13.96
C ASP A 999 -21.92 -23.81 13.24
N ALA A 1000 -22.86 -23.94 12.30
CA ALA A 1000 -23.12 -25.20 11.61
C ALA A 1000 -21.93 -25.65 10.74
N GLU A 1001 -21.21 -24.70 10.12
CA GLU A 1001 -20.03 -25.00 9.32
C GLU A 1001 -18.88 -25.47 10.21
N MET A 1002 -18.68 -24.80 11.36
CA MET A 1002 -17.71 -25.24 12.37
C MET A 1002 -18.04 -26.65 12.89
N LEU A 1003 -19.28 -26.91 13.32
CA LEU A 1003 -19.68 -28.21 13.85
C LEU A 1003 -19.55 -29.33 12.81
N SER A 1004 -19.79 -29.01 11.52
CA SER A 1004 -19.57 -29.97 10.43
C SER A 1004 -18.11 -30.39 10.26
N GLN A 1005 -17.14 -29.59 10.73
CA GLN A 1005 -15.72 -29.94 10.68
C GLN A 1005 -15.43 -31.22 11.49
N LEU A 1006 -16.16 -31.47 12.58
CA LEU A 1006 -16.02 -32.64 13.44
C LEU A 1006 -16.61 -33.91 12.83
N THR A 1007 -17.59 -33.78 11.93
CA THR A 1007 -18.36 -34.90 11.36
C THR A 1007 -18.11 -35.12 9.88
N ARG A 1008 -17.12 -34.44 9.30
CA ARG A 1008 -16.81 -34.53 7.87
C ARG A 1008 -16.34 -35.94 7.46
N PRO A 1009 -16.62 -36.40 6.22
CA PRO A 1009 -16.22 -37.74 5.77
C PRO A 1009 -14.71 -37.96 5.66
N ASP A 1010 -13.92 -36.90 5.45
CA ASP A 1010 -12.45 -36.92 5.36
C ASP A 1010 -11.77 -36.49 6.68
N GLY A 1011 -12.49 -36.55 7.79
CA GLY A 1011 -12.03 -36.20 9.14
C GLY A 1011 -11.46 -37.39 9.89
N TRP A 1012 -10.64 -37.12 10.90
CA TRP A 1012 -9.98 -38.15 11.71
C TRP A 1012 -10.99 -39.13 12.35
N LEU A 1013 -12.13 -38.62 12.84
CA LEU A 1013 -13.16 -39.45 13.44
C LEU A 1013 -13.84 -40.41 12.46
N SER A 1014 -13.79 -40.14 11.15
CA SER A 1014 -14.34 -41.02 10.12
C SER A 1014 -13.39 -42.14 9.70
N GLU A 1015 -12.09 -42.03 10.04
CA GLU A 1015 -11.10 -43.09 9.83
C GLU A 1015 -11.24 -44.21 10.89
N MET A 1016 -11.99 -43.94 11.96
CA MET A 1016 -12.21 -44.88 13.05
C MET A 1016 -13.19 -45.99 12.65
N LYS A 1017 -12.78 -47.25 12.83
CA LYS A 1017 -13.67 -48.40 12.66
C LYS A 1017 -14.50 -48.60 13.92
N GLN A 1018 -15.79 -48.93 13.78
CA GLN A 1018 -16.62 -49.36 14.91
C GLN A 1018 -16.10 -50.70 15.46
N GLN A 1019 -15.36 -50.63 16.58
CA GLN A 1019 -14.81 -51.79 17.27
C GLN A 1019 -14.86 -51.55 18.79
N THR A 1020 -14.94 -52.64 19.56
CA THR A 1020 -14.82 -52.59 21.02
C THR A 1020 -13.35 -52.37 21.36
N LEU A 1021 -13.02 -51.20 21.92
CA LEU A 1021 -11.66 -50.83 22.30
C LEU A 1021 -11.45 -51.04 23.80
N ASP A 1022 -10.31 -51.62 24.15
CA ASP A 1022 -9.87 -51.74 25.54
C ASP A 1022 -9.44 -50.38 26.12
N THR A 1023 -9.12 -50.35 27.42
CA THR A 1023 -8.73 -49.12 28.10
C THR A 1023 -7.43 -48.52 27.54
N ALA A 1024 -6.48 -49.34 27.05
CA ALA A 1024 -5.22 -48.86 26.51
C ALA A 1024 -5.43 -48.14 25.18
N ALA A 1025 -6.19 -48.72 24.25
CA ALA A 1025 -6.54 -48.09 22.99
C ALA A 1025 -7.36 -46.81 23.17
N ARG A 1026 -8.25 -46.76 24.18
CA ARG A 1026 -8.97 -45.51 24.53
C ARG A 1026 -8.01 -44.41 25.00
N LYS A 1027 -7.00 -44.75 25.82
CA LYS A 1027 -5.97 -43.79 26.26
C LYS A 1027 -5.20 -43.22 25.07
N GLU A 1028 -4.79 -44.06 24.12
CA GLU A 1028 -4.07 -43.61 22.92
C GLU A 1028 -4.90 -42.63 22.08
N LEU A 1029 -6.21 -42.89 21.93
CA LEU A 1029 -7.11 -41.99 21.20
C LEU A 1029 -7.33 -40.65 21.91
N ILE A 1030 -7.43 -40.65 23.24
CA ILE A 1030 -7.49 -39.40 24.01
C ILE A 1030 -6.18 -38.62 23.83
N GLN A 1031 -5.03 -39.29 23.97
CA GLN A 1031 -3.72 -38.65 23.75
C GLN A 1031 -3.60 -38.06 22.34
N GLU A 1032 -4.06 -38.78 21.33
CA GLU A 1032 -4.11 -38.31 19.95
C GLU A 1032 -4.99 -37.05 19.79
N ALA A 1033 -6.17 -37.01 20.42
CA ALA A 1033 -7.04 -35.82 20.41
C ALA A 1033 -6.35 -34.58 21.03
N TYR A 1034 -5.65 -34.77 22.15
CA TYR A 1034 -4.88 -33.71 22.81
C TYR A 1034 -3.68 -33.23 21.95
N LEU A 1035 -2.95 -34.14 21.32
CA LEU A 1035 -1.84 -33.79 20.43
C LEU A 1035 -2.32 -33.01 19.19
N ARG A 1036 -3.46 -33.39 18.61
CA ARG A 1036 -4.06 -32.70 17.45
C ARG A 1036 -4.53 -31.28 17.76
N THR A 1037 -5.00 -31.04 18.98
CA THR A 1037 -5.63 -29.77 19.36
C THR A 1037 -4.66 -28.86 20.13
N LEU A 1038 -4.19 -29.34 21.28
CA LEU A 1038 -3.39 -28.57 22.23
C LEU A 1038 -1.88 -28.76 22.04
N SER A 1039 -1.46 -29.69 21.18
CA SER A 1039 -0.05 -29.98 20.88
C SER A 1039 0.77 -30.49 22.08
N ARG A 1040 0.10 -31.10 23.05
CA ARG A 1040 0.70 -31.74 24.23
C ARG A 1040 -0.07 -33.00 24.60
N LEU A 1041 0.47 -33.80 25.52
CA LEU A 1041 -0.26 -34.89 26.15
C LEU A 1041 -1.24 -34.34 27.22
N PRO A 1042 -2.35 -35.03 27.51
CA PRO A 1042 -3.22 -34.68 28.62
C PRO A 1042 -2.49 -34.84 29.96
N GLU A 1043 -2.79 -33.96 30.91
CA GLU A 1043 -2.46 -34.17 32.31
C GLU A 1043 -3.17 -35.42 32.86
N GLU A 1044 -2.72 -35.95 33.99
CA GLU A 1044 -3.28 -37.19 34.56
C GLU A 1044 -4.77 -37.06 34.90
N SER A 1045 -5.18 -35.91 35.44
CA SER A 1045 -6.60 -35.60 35.71
C SER A 1045 -7.40 -35.46 34.42
N GLU A 1046 -6.88 -34.74 33.43
CA GLU A 1046 -7.52 -34.58 32.12
C GLU A 1046 -7.75 -35.91 31.40
N LEU A 1047 -6.76 -36.82 31.48
CA LEU A 1047 -6.85 -38.17 30.92
C LEU A 1047 -7.91 -38.99 31.64
N GLN A 1048 -7.95 -38.92 32.97
CA GLN A 1048 -8.90 -39.67 33.78
C GLN A 1048 -10.35 -39.20 33.55
N ASP A 1049 -10.58 -37.88 33.53
CA ASP A 1049 -11.89 -37.28 33.25
C ASP A 1049 -12.38 -37.65 31.84
N SER A 1050 -11.48 -37.59 30.85
CA SER A 1050 -11.78 -38.00 29.47
C SER A 1050 -12.14 -39.48 29.38
N LEU A 1051 -11.41 -40.35 30.09
CA LEU A 1051 -11.69 -41.79 30.12
C LEU A 1051 -13.05 -42.10 30.75
N GLU A 1052 -13.38 -41.45 31.87
CA GLU A 1052 -14.66 -41.61 32.55
C GLU A 1052 -15.81 -41.15 31.64
N TYR A 1053 -15.67 -39.99 31.00
CA TYR A 1053 -16.69 -39.48 30.08
C TYR A 1053 -16.93 -40.41 28.89
N LEU A 1054 -15.88 -40.90 28.23
CA LEU A 1054 -15.97 -41.84 27.09
C LEU A 1054 -16.61 -43.19 27.45
N GLN A 1055 -16.73 -43.53 28.74
CA GLN A 1055 -17.47 -44.72 29.19
C GLN A 1055 -18.98 -44.48 29.26
N THR A 1056 -19.42 -43.22 29.35
CA THR A 1056 -20.84 -42.84 29.43
C THR A 1056 -21.51 -42.70 28.07
N THR A 1057 -20.73 -42.59 26.99
CA THR A 1057 -21.25 -42.38 25.63
C THR A 1057 -21.65 -43.69 24.94
N LYS A 1058 -22.58 -43.61 23.96
CA LYS A 1058 -23.09 -44.82 23.28
C LYS A 1058 -22.05 -45.42 22.35
N THR A 1059 -21.25 -44.57 21.72
CA THR A 1059 -20.15 -44.97 20.85
C THR A 1059 -18.87 -44.22 21.21
N ILE A 1060 -17.72 -44.82 20.91
CA ILE A 1060 -16.42 -44.15 21.08
C ILE A 1060 -16.30 -42.92 20.19
N GLN A 1061 -16.88 -42.98 18.98
CA GLN A 1061 -16.86 -41.87 18.02
C GLN A 1061 -17.62 -40.66 18.56
N GLU A 1062 -18.80 -40.87 19.18
CA GLU A 1062 -19.57 -39.81 19.86
C GLU A 1062 -18.77 -39.19 21.01
N GLY A 1063 -18.16 -40.02 21.88
CA GLY A 1063 -17.36 -39.52 22.99
C GLY A 1063 -16.12 -38.72 22.55
N LEU A 1064 -15.44 -39.16 21.48
CA LEU A 1064 -14.32 -38.41 20.92
C LEU A 1064 -14.74 -37.15 20.17
N GLN A 1065 -15.93 -37.15 19.55
CA GLN A 1065 -16.49 -35.95 18.94
C GLN A 1065 -16.73 -34.87 20.01
N ASP A 1066 -17.33 -35.25 21.13
CA ASP A 1066 -17.60 -34.35 22.26
C ASP A 1066 -16.30 -33.88 22.94
N LEU A 1067 -15.32 -34.78 23.10
CA LEU A 1067 -14.00 -34.41 23.61
C LEU A 1067 -13.29 -33.41 22.67
N MET A 1068 -13.25 -33.68 21.37
CA MET A 1068 -12.67 -32.77 20.38
C MET A 1068 -13.39 -31.42 20.38
N TRP A 1069 -14.72 -31.41 20.46
CA TRP A 1069 -15.49 -30.18 20.58
C TRP A 1069 -15.10 -29.39 21.85
N ALA A 1070 -14.96 -30.06 22.99
CA ALA A 1070 -14.54 -29.44 24.24
C ALA A 1070 -13.13 -28.84 24.13
N LEU A 1071 -12.17 -29.58 23.58
CA LEU A 1071 -10.78 -29.15 23.39
C LEU A 1071 -10.69 -27.93 22.45
N LEU A 1072 -11.39 -27.93 21.32
CA LEU A 1072 -11.44 -26.80 20.37
C LEU A 1072 -12.04 -25.52 21.00
N ASN A 1073 -12.83 -25.67 22.05
CA ASN A 1073 -13.48 -24.56 22.78
C ASN A 1073 -12.70 -24.07 24.01
N THR A 1074 -11.53 -24.65 24.28
CA THR A 1074 -10.64 -24.18 25.35
C THR A 1074 -9.97 -22.85 24.98
N GLN A 1075 -9.56 -22.08 26.00
CA GLN A 1075 -8.72 -20.90 25.78
C GLN A 1075 -7.34 -21.30 25.25
N GLU A 1076 -6.80 -22.44 25.70
CA GLU A 1076 -5.50 -22.97 25.27
C GLU A 1076 -5.45 -23.25 23.77
N PHE A 1077 -6.53 -23.79 23.18
CA PHE A 1077 -6.57 -24.06 21.74
C PHE A 1077 -6.46 -22.79 20.89
N ILE A 1078 -7.19 -21.74 21.25
CA ILE A 1078 -7.25 -20.49 20.46
C ILE A 1078 -6.13 -19.51 20.81
N THR A 1079 -5.21 -19.89 21.69
CA THR A 1079 -4.05 -19.10 22.07
C THR A 1079 -2.75 -19.78 21.67
N ASN A 1080 -1.76 -18.96 21.38
CA ASN A 1080 -0.37 -19.36 21.30
C ASN A 1080 0.28 -19.05 22.66
N HIS A 1081 0.79 -20.09 23.32
CA HIS A 1081 1.23 -20.06 24.71
C HIS A 1081 2.70 -20.38 24.89
#